data_AF-A0A8S4QF25-F1
#
_entry.id   AF-A0A8S4QF25-F1
#
_cell.length_a   1.000
_cell.length_b   1.000
_cell.length_c   1.000
_cell.angle_alpha   90.00
_cell.angle_beta   90.00
_cell.angle_gamma   90.00
#
_symmetry.space_group_name_H-M   'P 1'
#
loop_
_entity.id
_entity.type
_entity.pdbx_description
1 polymer ?
#
loop_
_entity_poly.entity_id
_entity_poly.type
_entity_poly.pdbx_seq_one_letter_code
_entity_poly.pdbx_strand_id
1 'polypeptide(L)'
;MVNGWLNLDKPTGMSSAQAVTQIKRIFGIKKAGHLGTLDPLASGILPIALGEATKTIPYLSCDLKAYNFTIKWGKQTTTDDLGGDIIRTSDIKPEYNQINCAIKDFIGEITQTPPQFSAVKIKGARAYKLARSGQKVNIKPRQVKIHELKMIFLDTINNIADFSMICGSGVYVRSIARDLGIELNCFGHITQLRRTMVGDFKEDESVTIEQLTKKNTTTYSPQCLTLDTNTYKSCNGQKILGAYVKNNVRDEIGLIPVLDTGMTSEGGMTEDDGGNTKGFIIPIESALKSMFKVEISLEEAEKIRKGQEIILNNLRNLKNYDIFCTIVDWEGRTLSLETGKIARQADGSVVVNYGDTSILVTVVRKKKEESVDFLPLNVQFIAKSYAMGKIPGGFFKREGKPSDRETLISRVIDRSIRPLFPEGFHDEISVVCNLLTYDTVNSPEVPALIGTVAALAISGVPFHFTIAGVMVGCDENNNYILNPSVQEMKASNLDLFLSGDENSILMVESEVKELSEENVLNAIKFGHEHLQPVIKLIKEFADTVGNKPESFAPVDISDITQELEKYRKDFEEAYSKTVKQERVQALEVVRNNILNTLKEAGKDEKLITYAVKSFERSLVREMIRRKSVRIDSRKYDEIRQIEIEADILPKTHGSALFTRGSTQALVVTALGTTQDEQIVDDIEGDRREHFMLHYNFPPFAVGEASAIRAPGRREIGHGKLAWKAIHPVLPDKSEFPYTIRVVSEIMESDGSSSMATVCGTSIALMDTGVPIKAPVAGIAMGLIKDKNEHIILSDILGDEDYLGDMDFKVAGTSEGITALQMDMKIPGISFEIVEKSLEQAKVGRLHILEKMNAVISEHRKDIKDHVPRVLSFYIDKDKISAAIGTKGKNIRSVCERSNAKIEIGDDGKVSVFAISSTEAEAAKNMMIDSITELEQGSIIDAKVVKIEKSIVELELLNGRKGKMHISEVANQHVESIEDILKQGDTFKALIIDFEKGGCPKLSRRRVDQETGEFFEGKLYNEERRDGLNNRDNYYNNSFNKKPEDNYHSNRPTRPRSGFSNRSRPKFGNNDSSSGFY
;
A
#
# COMPACT_ATOMS: atom_id res chain seq x y z
N MET A 1 55.30 -0.03 -19.00
CA MET A 1 54.81 -1.10 -19.91
C MET A 1 53.35 -0.81 -20.23
N VAL A 2 52.97 -0.83 -21.50
CA VAL A 2 51.58 -0.59 -21.91
C VAL A 2 50.71 -1.79 -21.54
N ASN A 3 49.75 -1.58 -20.63
CA ASN A 3 48.78 -2.58 -20.18
C ASN A 3 47.37 -1.99 -20.30
N GLY A 4 46.49 -2.63 -21.07
CA GLY A 4 45.12 -2.15 -21.27
C GLY A 4 44.50 -2.67 -22.56
N TRP A 5 43.32 -2.18 -22.89
CA TRP A 5 42.55 -2.55 -24.08
C TRP A 5 42.62 -1.46 -25.14
N LEU A 6 42.87 -1.85 -26.38
CA LEU A 6 42.87 -0.98 -27.55
C LEU A 6 41.67 -1.34 -28.42
N ASN A 7 40.75 -0.40 -28.63
CA ASN A 7 39.64 -0.59 -29.54
C ASN A 7 40.07 -0.28 -30.98
N LEU A 8 40.57 -1.29 -31.71
CA LEU A 8 41.12 -1.08 -33.05
C LEU A 8 40.03 -1.09 -34.12
N ASP A 9 39.97 -0.08 -34.98
CA ASP A 9 39.29 -0.18 -36.28
C ASP A 9 40.22 -0.88 -37.28
N LYS A 10 39.96 -2.16 -37.51
CA LYS A 10 40.78 -3.01 -38.40
C LYS A 10 40.39 -2.73 -39.86
N PRO A 11 41.35 -2.40 -40.75
CA PRO A 11 41.05 -2.23 -42.17
C PRO A 11 40.72 -3.57 -42.85
N THR A 12 40.05 -3.49 -44.00
CA THR A 12 39.83 -4.63 -44.91
C THR A 12 41.15 -5.16 -45.46
N GLY A 13 41.24 -6.46 -45.74
CA GLY A 13 42.43 -7.15 -46.25
C GLY A 13 43.40 -7.66 -45.18
N MET A 14 43.25 -7.23 -43.92
CA MET A 14 44.12 -7.61 -42.82
C MET A 14 43.48 -8.67 -41.91
N SER A 15 44.19 -9.75 -41.58
CA SER A 15 43.71 -10.72 -40.58
C SER A 15 43.86 -10.20 -39.14
N SER A 16 43.05 -10.71 -38.21
CA SER A 16 43.17 -10.36 -36.77
C SER A 16 44.58 -10.61 -36.21
N ALA A 17 45.28 -11.66 -36.69
CA ALA A 17 46.65 -11.96 -36.27
C ALA A 17 47.68 -10.97 -36.82
N GLN A 18 47.52 -10.51 -38.07
CA GLN A 18 48.35 -9.45 -38.64
C GLN A 18 48.12 -8.12 -37.90
N ALA A 19 46.87 -7.78 -37.57
CA ALA A 19 46.55 -6.59 -36.78
C ALA A 19 47.25 -6.62 -35.42
N VAL A 20 47.14 -7.72 -34.66
CA VAL A 20 47.87 -7.88 -33.40
C VAL A 20 49.39 -7.76 -33.58
N THR A 21 49.94 -8.30 -34.67
CA THR A 21 51.38 -8.23 -34.95
C THR A 21 51.84 -6.79 -35.22
N GLN A 22 51.03 -6.01 -35.95
CA GLN A 22 51.30 -4.61 -36.23
C GLN A 22 51.17 -3.75 -34.97
N ILE A 23 50.14 -3.97 -34.15
CA ILE A 23 49.99 -3.29 -32.85
C ILE A 23 51.16 -3.61 -31.91
N LYS A 24 51.64 -4.86 -31.86
CA LYS A 24 52.84 -5.22 -31.09
C LYS A 24 54.08 -4.42 -31.53
N ARG A 25 54.24 -4.20 -32.84
CA ARG A 25 55.34 -3.38 -33.39
C ARG A 25 55.17 -1.91 -33.03
N ILE A 26 53.96 -1.34 -33.22
CA ILE A 26 53.65 0.06 -32.94
C ILE A 26 53.90 0.42 -31.47
N PHE A 27 53.49 -0.42 -30.53
CA PHE A 27 53.63 -0.16 -29.09
C PHE A 27 54.89 -0.79 -28.46
N GLY A 28 55.74 -1.48 -29.21
CA GLY A 28 56.96 -2.12 -28.70
C GLY A 28 56.73 -3.20 -27.63
N ILE A 29 55.59 -3.90 -27.66
CA ILE A 29 55.19 -4.86 -26.61
C ILE A 29 55.39 -6.32 -27.05
N LYS A 30 55.78 -7.19 -26.10
CA LYS A 30 55.96 -8.63 -26.34
C LYS A 30 54.63 -9.40 -26.35
N LYS A 31 53.65 -8.98 -25.54
CA LYS A 31 52.38 -9.70 -25.33
C LYS A 31 51.19 -8.85 -25.74
N ALA A 32 50.39 -9.38 -26.66
CA ALA A 32 49.10 -8.82 -27.07
C ALA A 32 48.21 -9.95 -27.60
N GLY A 33 46.90 -9.82 -27.41
CA GLY A 33 45.87 -10.73 -27.89
C GLY A 33 44.65 -9.95 -28.34
N HIS A 34 43.66 -10.61 -28.94
CA HIS A 34 42.44 -9.96 -29.42
C HIS A 34 41.19 -10.65 -28.85
N LEU A 35 40.09 -9.91 -28.76
CA LEU A 35 38.80 -10.41 -28.27
C LEU A 35 37.85 -10.61 -29.47
N GLY A 36 37.53 -11.89 -29.73
CA GLY A 36 36.83 -12.30 -30.95
C GLY A 36 37.71 -12.25 -32.20
N THR A 37 37.42 -13.08 -33.20
CA THR A 37 38.10 -13.05 -34.50
C THR A 37 37.27 -12.23 -35.49
N LEU A 38 37.96 -11.47 -36.35
CA LEU A 38 37.38 -10.75 -37.48
C LEU A 38 38.07 -11.20 -38.77
N ASP A 39 37.27 -11.60 -39.76
CA ASP A 39 37.74 -12.13 -41.05
C ASP A 39 38.52 -11.06 -41.84
N PRO A 40 39.46 -11.44 -42.72
CA PRO A 40 40.23 -10.47 -43.51
C PRO A 40 39.37 -9.55 -44.37
N LEU A 41 38.26 -10.04 -44.93
CA LEU A 41 37.32 -9.23 -45.72
C LEU A 41 36.50 -8.22 -44.89
N ALA A 42 36.46 -8.39 -43.56
CA ALA A 42 35.63 -7.57 -42.69
C ALA A 42 36.46 -6.42 -42.13
N SER A 43 35.94 -5.19 -42.18
CA SER A 43 36.51 -4.04 -41.46
C SER A 43 35.85 -3.83 -40.11
N GLY A 44 36.33 -2.87 -39.32
CA GLY A 44 35.67 -2.44 -38.09
C GLY A 44 36.31 -3.00 -36.82
N ILE A 45 35.52 -2.99 -35.76
CA ILE A 45 35.98 -3.10 -34.38
C ILE A 45 36.69 -4.42 -34.10
N LEU A 46 37.93 -4.38 -33.64
CA LEU A 46 38.71 -5.50 -33.11
C LEU A 46 39.38 -5.09 -31.80
N PRO A 47 38.82 -5.46 -30.64
CA PRO A 47 39.45 -5.13 -29.37
C PRO A 47 40.75 -5.93 -29.17
N ILE A 48 41.85 -5.23 -28.88
CA ILE A 48 43.19 -5.79 -28.68
C ILE A 48 43.62 -5.55 -27.25
N ALA A 49 43.84 -6.64 -26.51
CA ALA A 49 44.41 -6.60 -25.18
C ALA A 49 45.94 -6.50 -25.26
N LEU A 50 46.52 -5.50 -24.59
CA LEU A 50 47.96 -5.23 -24.53
C LEU A 50 48.52 -5.64 -23.15
N GLY A 51 49.67 -6.30 -23.14
CA GLY A 51 50.38 -6.65 -21.89
C GLY A 51 49.56 -7.57 -20.98
N GLU A 52 49.36 -7.16 -19.73
CA GLU A 52 48.62 -7.93 -18.73
C GLU A 52 47.12 -8.04 -19.01
N ALA A 53 46.54 -7.14 -19.81
CA ALA A 53 45.15 -7.21 -20.24
C ALA A 53 44.86 -8.53 -20.98
N THR A 54 45.87 -9.17 -21.58
CA THR A 54 45.73 -10.49 -22.21
C THR A 54 45.21 -11.58 -21.27
N LYS A 55 45.40 -11.44 -19.96
CA LYS A 55 44.86 -12.37 -18.96
C LYS A 55 43.35 -12.19 -18.74
N THR A 56 42.79 -11.03 -19.12
CA THR A 56 41.36 -10.73 -18.97
C THR A 56 40.51 -11.27 -20.12
N ILE A 57 41.13 -11.60 -21.27
CA ILE A 57 40.43 -12.13 -22.46
C ILE A 57 39.47 -13.30 -22.15
N PRO A 58 39.83 -14.32 -21.34
CA PRO A 58 38.93 -15.44 -21.06
C PRO A 58 37.72 -15.08 -20.18
N TYR A 59 37.80 -13.97 -19.44
CA TYR A 59 36.77 -13.57 -18.49
C TYR A 59 35.75 -12.63 -19.13
N LEU A 60 36.17 -11.84 -20.14
CA LEU A 60 35.26 -10.97 -20.86
C LEU A 60 34.32 -11.78 -21.75
N SER A 61 33.03 -11.80 -21.39
CA SER A 61 32.00 -12.32 -22.28
C SER A 61 31.80 -11.36 -23.46
N CYS A 62 31.70 -11.90 -24.67
CA CYS A 62 31.43 -11.16 -25.90
C CYS A 62 30.27 -11.80 -26.64
N ASP A 63 29.19 -12.03 -25.90
CA ASP A 63 28.02 -12.68 -26.45
C ASP A 63 27.33 -11.80 -27.49
N LEU A 64 27.42 -10.46 -27.41
CA LEU A 64 26.81 -9.54 -28.37
C LEU A 64 27.83 -8.90 -29.33
N LYS A 65 27.49 -8.91 -30.63
CA LYS A 65 28.24 -8.24 -31.71
C LYS A 65 27.28 -7.58 -32.69
N ALA A 66 27.62 -6.39 -33.16
CA ALA A 66 26.86 -5.70 -34.19
C ALA A 66 27.65 -5.60 -35.51
N TYR A 67 26.95 -5.78 -36.63
CA TYR A 67 27.51 -5.78 -37.97
C TYR A 67 26.64 -4.97 -38.93
N ASN A 68 27.29 -4.24 -39.82
CA ASN A 68 26.68 -3.71 -41.03
C ASN A 68 27.31 -4.42 -42.25
N PHE A 69 26.50 -4.85 -43.21
CA PHE A 69 26.99 -5.61 -44.36
C PHE A 69 26.10 -5.49 -45.58
N THR A 70 26.70 -5.70 -46.75
CA THR A 70 26.02 -5.64 -48.05
C THR A 70 25.98 -7.03 -48.67
N ILE A 71 24.80 -7.48 -49.09
CA ILE A 71 24.59 -8.68 -49.89
C ILE A 71 24.44 -8.27 -51.35
N LYS A 72 25.12 -8.98 -52.26
CA LYS A 72 24.84 -8.93 -53.70
C LYS A 72 24.09 -10.18 -54.13
N TRP A 73 22.94 -9.97 -54.75
CA TRP A 73 22.04 -11.05 -55.19
C TRP A 73 22.41 -11.58 -56.58
N GLY A 74 21.95 -12.79 -56.89
CA GLY A 74 22.09 -13.43 -58.21
C GLY A 74 23.30 -14.35 -58.34
N LYS A 75 24.18 -14.44 -57.33
CA LYS A 75 25.36 -15.32 -57.35
C LYS A 75 25.65 -15.91 -55.97
N GLN A 76 25.92 -17.21 -55.94
CA GLN A 76 26.50 -17.90 -54.78
C GLN A 76 27.98 -18.21 -55.06
N THR A 77 28.86 -17.95 -54.09
CA THR A 77 30.32 -18.17 -54.23
C THR A 77 30.83 -19.23 -53.25
N THR A 78 32.01 -19.80 -53.51
CA THR A 78 32.62 -20.85 -52.67
C THR A 78 32.99 -20.40 -51.25
N THR A 79 33.17 -19.09 -51.05
CA THR A 79 33.53 -18.49 -49.76
C THR A 79 32.38 -17.70 -49.12
N ASP A 80 31.21 -17.67 -49.75
CA ASP A 80 30.05 -16.85 -49.36
C ASP A 80 30.37 -15.32 -49.35
N ASP A 81 31.46 -14.91 -50.02
CA ASP A 81 31.91 -13.53 -50.21
C ASP A 81 32.49 -13.30 -51.63
N LEU A 82 32.89 -12.06 -51.94
CA LEU A 82 33.45 -11.67 -53.24
C LEU A 82 34.72 -12.44 -53.65
N GLY A 83 35.45 -13.04 -52.71
CA GLY A 83 36.74 -13.70 -52.97
C GLY A 83 36.64 -15.14 -53.47
N GLY A 84 35.44 -15.70 -53.59
CA GLY A 84 35.21 -17.09 -53.98
C GLY A 84 34.77 -17.25 -55.43
N ASP A 85 35.08 -18.40 -56.01
CA ASP A 85 34.58 -18.79 -57.33
C ASP A 85 33.05 -18.95 -57.33
N ILE A 86 32.41 -18.58 -58.44
CA ILE A 86 30.94 -18.67 -58.59
C ILE A 86 30.54 -20.15 -58.68
N ILE A 87 29.63 -20.57 -57.79
CA ILE A 87 29.05 -21.93 -57.77
C ILE A 87 27.72 -21.96 -58.54
N ARG A 88 26.86 -20.96 -58.29
CA ARG A 88 25.50 -20.88 -58.86
C ARG A 88 25.17 -19.44 -59.20
N THR A 89 24.35 -19.26 -60.22
CA THR A 89 23.80 -17.96 -60.63
C THR A 89 22.28 -18.04 -60.70
N SER A 90 21.61 -16.90 -60.50
CA SER A 90 20.18 -16.72 -60.69
C SER A 90 19.91 -15.34 -61.25
N ASP A 91 18.91 -15.23 -62.12
CA ASP A 91 18.44 -13.96 -62.67
C ASP A 91 17.33 -13.32 -61.80
N ILE A 92 16.91 -14.02 -60.74
CA ILE A 92 15.87 -13.54 -59.81
C ILE A 92 16.43 -12.38 -58.97
N LYS A 93 15.68 -11.28 -58.93
CA LYS A 93 15.96 -10.12 -58.08
C LYS A 93 14.91 -10.04 -56.96
N PRO A 94 15.28 -10.21 -55.69
CA PRO A 94 14.31 -10.19 -54.60
C PRO A 94 13.79 -8.76 -54.36
N GLU A 95 12.48 -8.64 -54.14
CA GLU A 95 11.83 -7.37 -53.81
C GLU A 95 11.92 -7.05 -52.31
N TYR A 96 11.78 -5.77 -51.95
CA TYR A 96 11.86 -5.29 -50.57
C TYR A 96 11.02 -6.09 -49.58
N ASN A 97 9.76 -6.38 -49.94
CA ASN A 97 8.83 -7.12 -49.08
C ASN A 97 9.23 -8.58 -48.90
N GLN A 98 9.78 -9.22 -49.94
CA GLN A 98 10.23 -10.61 -49.87
C GLN A 98 11.43 -10.74 -48.93
N ILE A 99 12.40 -9.83 -49.05
CA ILE A 99 13.57 -9.78 -48.18
C ILE A 99 13.15 -9.59 -46.72
N ASN A 100 12.27 -8.62 -46.44
CA ASN A 100 11.82 -8.34 -45.07
C ASN A 100 10.98 -9.46 -44.46
N CYS A 101 10.22 -10.21 -45.27
CA CYS A 101 9.54 -11.41 -44.78
C CYS A 101 10.55 -12.50 -44.43
N ALA A 102 11.48 -12.80 -45.33
CA ALA A 102 12.49 -13.84 -45.12
C ALA A 102 13.39 -13.55 -43.90
N ILE A 103 13.76 -12.28 -43.64
CA ILE A 103 14.56 -11.90 -42.46
C ILE A 103 13.95 -12.40 -41.14
N LYS A 104 12.62 -12.45 -41.01
CA LYS A 104 11.95 -12.82 -39.75
C LYS A 104 12.31 -14.23 -39.31
N ASP A 105 12.53 -15.14 -40.24
CA ASP A 105 12.90 -16.54 -39.96
C ASP A 105 14.36 -16.69 -39.51
N PHE A 106 15.16 -15.62 -39.66
CA PHE A 106 16.55 -15.58 -39.23
C PHE A 106 16.74 -14.89 -37.86
N ILE A 107 15.69 -14.34 -37.24
CA ILE A 107 15.75 -13.71 -35.91
C ILE A 107 15.37 -14.73 -34.83
N GLY A 108 16.18 -14.82 -33.76
CA GLY A 108 16.02 -15.81 -32.70
C GLY A 108 17.11 -16.89 -32.74
N GLU A 109 16.81 -18.08 -32.23
CA GLU A 109 17.72 -19.22 -32.29
C GLU A 109 17.59 -19.92 -33.64
N ILE A 110 18.68 -19.93 -34.42
CA ILE A 110 18.73 -20.53 -35.75
C ILE A 110 19.82 -21.58 -35.84
N THR A 111 19.59 -22.59 -36.68
CA THR A 111 20.60 -23.58 -37.03
C THR A 111 21.39 -23.09 -38.24
N GLN A 112 22.64 -22.69 -38.02
CA GLN A 112 23.52 -22.19 -39.08
C GLN A 112 24.66 -23.17 -39.38
N THR A 113 24.95 -23.38 -40.66
CA THR A 113 26.16 -24.11 -41.10
C THR A 113 27.28 -23.13 -41.40
N PRO A 114 28.40 -23.13 -40.64
CA PRO A 114 29.53 -22.24 -40.90
C PRO A 114 30.11 -22.40 -42.32
N PRO A 115 30.75 -21.35 -42.89
CA PRO A 115 31.41 -21.43 -44.19
C PRO A 115 32.54 -22.47 -44.23
N GLN A 116 32.79 -23.07 -45.40
CA GLN A 116 33.89 -24.02 -45.61
C GLN A 116 35.26 -23.41 -45.28
N PHE A 117 35.42 -22.12 -45.57
CA PHE A 117 36.61 -21.32 -45.26
C PHE A 117 36.49 -20.58 -43.93
N SER A 118 36.18 -21.33 -42.86
CA SER A 118 36.09 -20.81 -41.48
C SER A 118 37.25 -21.27 -40.59
N ALA A 119 37.40 -20.65 -39.43
CA ALA A 119 38.42 -21.01 -38.43
C ALA A 119 38.05 -22.26 -37.58
N VAL A 120 36.91 -22.91 -37.85
CA VAL A 120 36.44 -24.10 -37.12
C VAL A 120 37.48 -25.21 -37.17
N LYS A 121 37.80 -25.82 -36.01
CA LYS A 121 38.70 -26.98 -35.97
C LYS A 121 37.94 -28.27 -36.22
N ILE A 122 38.44 -29.09 -37.14
CA ILE A 122 37.92 -30.42 -37.48
C ILE A 122 39.09 -31.40 -37.34
N LYS A 123 38.96 -32.37 -36.43
CA LYS A 123 40.02 -33.34 -36.07
C LYS A 123 41.39 -32.67 -35.78
N GLY A 124 41.39 -31.50 -35.13
CA GLY A 124 42.60 -30.76 -34.75
C GLY A 124 43.12 -29.75 -35.79
N ALA A 125 42.71 -29.82 -37.06
CA ALA A 125 43.09 -28.87 -38.12
C ALA A 125 41.97 -27.84 -38.40
N ARG A 126 42.32 -26.60 -38.79
CA ARG A 126 41.33 -25.55 -39.12
C ARG A 126 40.70 -25.81 -40.49
N ALA A 127 39.39 -25.61 -40.63
CA ALA A 127 38.59 -25.94 -41.81
C ALA A 127 39.13 -25.28 -43.09
N TYR A 128 39.53 -24.00 -43.04
CA TYR A 128 40.13 -23.33 -44.21
C TYR A 128 41.44 -23.98 -44.70
N LYS A 129 42.23 -24.63 -43.82
CA LYS A 129 43.46 -25.31 -44.26
C LYS A 129 43.13 -26.59 -45.03
N LEU A 130 42.10 -27.33 -44.59
CA LEU A 130 41.63 -28.56 -45.22
C LEU A 130 40.91 -28.28 -46.56
N ALA A 131 40.13 -27.20 -46.61
CA ALA A 131 39.48 -26.74 -47.84
C ALA A 131 40.49 -26.32 -48.92
N ARG A 132 41.56 -25.60 -48.54
CA ARG A 132 42.65 -25.21 -49.46
C ARG A 132 43.51 -26.37 -49.95
N SER A 133 43.49 -27.52 -49.28
CA SER A 133 44.13 -28.76 -49.77
C SER A 133 43.23 -29.60 -50.68
N GLY A 134 42.07 -29.08 -51.11
CA GLY A 134 41.15 -29.75 -52.03
C GLY A 134 40.29 -30.86 -51.41
N GLN A 135 40.30 -31.04 -50.09
CA GLN A 135 39.46 -32.03 -49.41
C GLN A 135 38.06 -31.47 -49.14
N LYS A 136 37.00 -32.23 -49.47
CA LYS A 136 35.62 -31.90 -49.08
C LYS A 136 35.47 -32.02 -47.55
N VAL A 137 35.22 -30.89 -46.90
CA VAL A 137 35.06 -30.81 -45.45
C VAL A 137 33.57 -30.79 -45.09
N ASN A 138 33.07 -31.82 -44.39
CA ASN A 138 31.70 -31.82 -43.88
C ASN A 138 31.62 -31.05 -42.54
N ILE A 139 31.00 -29.86 -42.56
CA ILE A 139 30.85 -29.01 -41.38
C ILE A 139 29.44 -29.24 -40.78
N LYS A 140 29.39 -29.64 -39.51
CA LYS A 140 28.12 -29.82 -38.80
C LYS A 140 27.43 -28.46 -38.53
N PRO A 141 26.11 -28.35 -38.73
CA PRO A 141 25.33 -27.18 -38.31
C PRO A 141 25.44 -26.93 -36.80
N ARG A 142 25.27 -25.68 -36.38
CA ARG A 142 25.33 -25.24 -34.98
C ARG A 142 24.19 -24.27 -34.67
N GLN A 143 23.70 -24.32 -33.43
CA GLN A 143 22.77 -23.32 -32.92
C GLN A 143 23.50 -22.00 -32.69
N VAL A 144 22.93 -20.93 -33.25
CA VAL A 144 23.40 -19.56 -33.08
C VAL A 144 22.20 -18.65 -32.86
N LYS A 145 22.40 -17.51 -32.19
CA LYS A 145 21.31 -16.56 -31.90
C LYS A 145 21.52 -15.25 -32.65
N ILE A 146 20.48 -14.78 -33.35
CA ILE A 146 20.42 -13.44 -33.92
C ILE A 146 19.39 -12.64 -33.12
N HIS A 147 19.80 -11.54 -32.52
CA HIS A 147 18.93 -10.70 -31.70
C HIS A 147 18.14 -9.72 -32.57
N GLU A 148 18.77 -9.21 -33.62
CA GLU A 148 18.18 -8.27 -34.55
C GLU A 148 18.82 -8.44 -35.93
N LEU A 149 18.01 -8.39 -36.99
CA LEU A 149 18.45 -8.32 -38.37
C LEU A 149 17.49 -7.38 -39.11
N LYS A 150 18.02 -6.34 -39.76
CA LYS A 150 17.23 -5.33 -40.48
C LYS A 150 17.88 -5.04 -41.82
N MET A 151 17.08 -4.94 -42.88
CA MET A 151 17.52 -4.35 -44.14
C MET A 151 17.45 -2.82 -44.02
N ILE A 152 18.56 -2.16 -44.32
CA ILE A 152 18.71 -0.70 -44.26
C ILE A 152 18.32 -0.09 -45.61
N PHE A 153 18.79 -0.68 -46.70
CA PHE A 153 18.62 -0.14 -48.05
C PHE A 153 18.63 -1.26 -49.10
N LEU A 154 17.85 -1.09 -50.17
CA LEU A 154 17.79 -2.00 -51.31
C LEU A 154 18.06 -1.20 -52.60
N ASP A 155 19.13 -1.57 -53.31
CA ASP A 155 19.44 -1.06 -54.63
C ASP A 155 19.05 -2.09 -55.69
N THR A 156 17.91 -1.87 -56.32
CA THR A 156 17.35 -2.75 -57.35
C THR A 156 18.10 -2.67 -58.69
N ILE A 157 18.81 -1.57 -58.94
CA ILE A 157 19.60 -1.36 -60.16
C ILE A 157 20.86 -2.22 -60.08
N ASN A 158 21.61 -2.11 -58.99
CA ASN A 158 22.87 -2.83 -58.79
C ASN A 158 22.68 -4.24 -58.18
N ASN A 159 21.45 -4.59 -57.82
CA ASN A 159 21.06 -5.87 -57.23
C ASN A 159 21.79 -6.15 -55.91
N ILE A 160 21.85 -5.15 -55.04
CA ILE A 160 22.48 -5.21 -53.71
C ILE A 160 21.54 -4.74 -52.61
N ALA A 161 21.72 -5.23 -51.39
CA ALA A 161 20.99 -4.78 -50.21
C ALA A 161 21.91 -4.66 -49.00
N ASP A 162 21.74 -3.58 -48.24
CA ASP A 162 22.49 -3.29 -47.01
C ASP A 162 21.70 -3.73 -45.78
N PHE A 163 22.39 -4.27 -44.80
CA PHE A 163 21.81 -4.84 -43.59
C PHE A 163 22.54 -4.37 -42.33
N SER A 164 21.79 -4.25 -41.24
CA SER A 164 22.30 -4.15 -39.87
C SER A 164 21.89 -5.39 -39.08
N MET A 165 22.79 -5.91 -38.26
CA MET A 165 22.54 -7.12 -37.48
C MET A 165 23.20 -7.07 -36.11
N ILE A 166 22.44 -7.43 -35.06
CA ILE A 166 22.94 -7.69 -33.71
C ILE A 166 22.84 -9.20 -33.46
N CYS A 167 23.96 -9.83 -33.11
CA CYS A 167 24.04 -11.28 -33.06
C CYS A 167 24.90 -11.80 -31.91
N GLY A 168 24.62 -13.06 -31.56
CA GLY A 168 25.31 -13.89 -30.61
C GLY A 168 26.74 -14.25 -31.04
N SER A 169 27.55 -14.73 -30.11
CA SER A 169 28.83 -15.37 -30.47
C SER A 169 28.60 -16.66 -31.28
N GLY A 170 29.37 -16.83 -32.36
CA GLY A 170 29.32 -18.01 -33.24
C GLY A 170 28.58 -17.80 -34.56
N VAL A 171 27.86 -16.69 -34.72
CA VAL A 171 27.20 -16.32 -35.99
C VAL A 171 28.22 -15.97 -37.07
N TYR A 172 28.04 -16.55 -38.26
CA TYR A 172 28.80 -16.24 -39.47
C TYR A 172 27.94 -15.40 -40.42
N VAL A 173 28.23 -14.09 -40.51
CA VAL A 173 27.46 -13.15 -41.37
C VAL A 173 27.46 -13.58 -42.84
N ARG A 174 28.57 -14.13 -43.34
CA ARG A 174 28.66 -14.64 -44.71
C ARG A 174 27.65 -15.75 -44.99
N SER A 175 27.42 -16.63 -44.02
CA SER A 175 26.41 -17.69 -44.16
C SER A 175 24.99 -17.13 -44.18
N ILE A 176 24.71 -16.00 -43.52
CA ILE A 176 23.41 -15.33 -43.63
C ILE A 176 23.13 -14.89 -45.06
N ALA A 177 24.13 -14.35 -45.79
CA ALA A 177 23.94 -13.98 -47.19
C ALA A 177 23.61 -15.17 -48.09
N ARG A 178 24.29 -16.30 -47.86
CA ARG A 178 24.02 -17.55 -48.56
C ARG A 178 22.63 -18.08 -48.23
N ASP A 179 22.30 -18.19 -46.96
CA ASP A 179 21.08 -18.85 -46.48
C ASP A 179 19.84 -18.01 -46.83
N LEU A 180 19.91 -16.68 -46.68
CA LEU A 180 18.86 -15.76 -47.11
C LEU A 180 18.68 -15.78 -48.65
N GLY A 181 19.78 -15.90 -49.40
CA GLY A 181 19.72 -16.04 -50.85
C GLY A 181 19.12 -17.38 -51.32
N ILE A 182 19.30 -18.46 -50.55
CA ILE A 182 18.67 -19.76 -50.81
C ILE A 182 17.17 -19.66 -50.53
N GLU A 183 16.78 -19.08 -49.41
CA GLU A 183 15.37 -18.89 -49.02
C GLU A 183 14.59 -18.07 -50.06
N LEU A 184 15.22 -16.99 -50.56
CA LEU A 184 14.66 -16.13 -51.58
C LEU A 184 14.80 -16.68 -53.01
N ASN A 185 15.41 -17.86 -53.18
CA ASN A 185 15.69 -18.50 -54.46
C ASN A 185 16.49 -17.63 -55.47
N CYS A 186 17.20 -16.61 -54.98
CA CYS A 186 17.95 -15.66 -55.81
C CYS A 186 19.47 -15.78 -55.67
N PHE A 187 19.94 -16.52 -54.66
CA PHE A 187 21.33 -16.64 -54.22
C PHE A 187 21.98 -15.29 -53.82
N GLY A 188 22.91 -15.33 -52.88
CA GLY A 188 23.58 -14.13 -52.38
C GLY A 188 24.97 -14.41 -51.83
N HIS A 189 25.82 -13.39 -51.87
CA HIS A 189 27.13 -13.37 -51.21
C HIS A 189 27.44 -11.97 -50.67
N ILE A 190 28.34 -11.90 -49.69
CA ILE A 190 28.74 -10.63 -49.07
C ILE A 190 29.71 -9.87 -49.97
N THR A 191 29.47 -8.58 -50.19
CA THR A 191 30.39 -7.65 -50.87
C THR A 191 31.06 -6.66 -49.93
N GLN A 192 30.40 -6.28 -48.83
CA GLN A 192 30.94 -5.43 -47.78
C GLN A 192 30.55 -5.98 -46.41
N LEU A 193 31.46 -5.93 -45.45
CA LEU A 193 31.22 -6.39 -44.08
C LEU A 193 32.01 -5.51 -43.10
N ARG A 194 31.31 -4.88 -42.17
CA ARG A 194 31.89 -4.04 -41.11
C ARG A 194 31.31 -4.46 -39.76
N ARG A 195 32.18 -4.70 -38.78
CA ARG A 195 31.76 -4.92 -37.40
C ARG A 195 31.74 -3.59 -36.66
N THR A 196 30.59 -3.16 -36.18
CA THR A 196 30.39 -1.86 -35.53
C THR A 196 30.48 -1.97 -34.01
N MET A 197 30.33 -3.18 -33.45
CA MET A 197 30.38 -3.40 -31.99
C MET A 197 30.85 -4.81 -31.60
N VAL A 198 31.58 -4.92 -30.49
CA VAL A 198 31.89 -6.17 -29.77
C VAL A 198 31.76 -5.94 -28.26
N GLY A 199 30.74 -6.53 -27.62
CA GLY A 199 30.44 -6.17 -26.23
C GLY A 199 30.23 -4.67 -26.10
N ASP A 200 30.96 -4.01 -25.20
CA ASP A 200 30.92 -2.54 -25.06
C ASP A 200 31.87 -1.78 -25.99
N PHE A 201 32.73 -2.47 -26.74
CA PHE A 201 33.61 -1.80 -27.69
C PHE A 201 32.80 -1.36 -28.91
N LYS A 202 32.58 -0.05 -29.04
CA LYS A 202 31.80 0.58 -30.11
C LYS A 202 32.68 1.35 -31.10
N GLU A 203 32.16 1.59 -32.28
CA GLU A 203 32.87 2.21 -33.41
C GLU A 203 33.36 3.64 -33.15
N ASP A 204 32.57 4.44 -32.46
CA ASP A 204 32.88 5.83 -32.05
C ASP A 204 34.10 5.94 -31.12
N GLU A 205 34.41 4.88 -30.40
CA GLU A 205 35.56 4.81 -29.49
C GLU A 205 36.80 4.14 -30.12
N SER A 206 36.77 3.89 -31.43
CA SER A 206 37.82 3.13 -32.11
C SER A 206 38.94 3.98 -32.70
N VAL A 207 40.10 3.36 -32.90
CA VAL A 207 41.27 4.00 -33.50
C VAL A 207 41.78 3.20 -34.69
N THR A 208 42.13 3.89 -35.77
CA THR A 208 42.74 3.29 -36.96
C THR A 208 44.24 3.10 -36.80
N ILE A 209 44.81 2.18 -37.57
CA ILE A 209 46.26 1.96 -37.61
C ILE A 209 47.02 3.22 -38.07
N GLU A 210 46.44 4.01 -38.96
CA GLU A 210 47.04 5.25 -39.47
C GLU A 210 47.13 6.31 -38.37
N GLN A 211 46.08 6.48 -37.56
CA GLN A 211 46.07 7.37 -36.40
C GLN A 211 47.12 6.96 -35.37
N LEU A 212 47.29 5.64 -35.14
CA LEU A 212 48.32 5.11 -34.26
C LEU A 212 49.75 5.34 -34.80
N THR A 213 49.92 5.35 -36.12
CA THR A 213 51.24 5.52 -36.76
C THR A 213 51.62 7.00 -36.85
N LYS A 214 50.66 7.91 -37.12
CA LYS A 214 50.88 9.37 -37.21
C LYS A 214 51.25 10.02 -35.87
N LYS A 215 50.77 9.50 -34.74
CA LYS A 215 51.10 10.02 -33.39
C LYS A 215 52.38 9.41 -32.79
N ASN A 216 53.02 8.45 -33.47
CA ASN A 216 54.22 7.75 -32.99
C ASN A 216 55.54 8.50 -33.26
N THR A 217 55.49 9.78 -33.67
CA THR A 217 56.67 10.68 -33.74
C THR A 217 57.06 11.27 -32.38
N THR A 218 56.31 11.00 -31.31
CA THR A 218 56.70 11.37 -29.94
C THR A 218 56.91 10.10 -29.10
N THR A 219 58.14 9.93 -28.63
CA THR A 219 58.58 8.84 -27.77
C THR A 219 57.62 8.66 -26.58
N TYR A 220 56.95 7.50 -26.48
CA TYR A 220 56.19 7.14 -25.28
C TYR A 220 57.18 7.03 -24.09
N SER A 221 57.30 8.10 -23.30
CA SER A 221 58.04 8.06 -22.04
C SER A 221 57.23 7.24 -21.01
N PRO A 222 57.85 6.29 -20.28
CA PRO A 222 57.13 5.40 -19.39
C PRO A 222 56.84 6.09 -18.07
N GLN A 223 55.84 6.99 -18.03
CA GLN A 223 55.16 7.30 -16.78
C GLN A 223 53.96 6.35 -16.65
N CYS A 224 54.24 5.18 -16.07
CA CYS A 224 53.22 4.48 -15.29
C CYS A 224 52.71 5.47 -14.23
N LEU A 225 51.41 5.71 -14.19
CA LEU A 225 50.74 6.15 -12.98
C LEU A 225 50.92 5.05 -11.93
N THR A 226 52.04 5.11 -11.20
CA THR A 226 52.13 4.57 -9.85
C THR A 226 51.31 5.49 -8.96
N LEU A 227 50.17 5.00 -8.48
CA LEU A 227 49.44 5.66 -7.40
C LEU A 227 50.34 5.65 -6.16
N ASP A 228 50.78 6.83 -5.75
CA ASP A 228 51.56 7.06 -4.55
C ASP A 228 50.63 6.88 -3.33
N THR A 229 50.89 5.89 -2.48
CA THR A 229 50.00 5.47 -1.38
C THR A 229 50.11 6.32 -0.11
N ASN A 230 50.70 7.52 -0.16
CA ASN A 230 51.00 8.30 1.04
C ASN A 230 50.54 9.76 0.93
N THR A 231 49.28 10.02 1.29
CA THR A 231 48.88 11.30 1.89
C THR A 231 47.56 11.11 2.65
N TYR A 232 47.67 10.90 3.97
CA TYR A 232 46.55 10.90 4.91
C TYR A 232 46.54 12.23 5.69
N LYS A 233 45.40 12.91 5.74
CA LYS A 233 45.10 13.88 6.81
C LYS A 233 43.69 13.65 7.34
N SER A 234 43.60 13.47 8.66
CA SER A 234 42.38 13.19 9.40
C SER A 234 41.67 14.49 9.80
N CYS A 235 40.34 14.52 9.67
CA CYS A 235 39.43 15.22 10.56
C CYS A 235 38.08 14.46 10.57
N ASN A 236 37.56 14.15 11.76
CA ASN A 236 36.23 13.57 12.04
C ASN A 236 35.88 12.17 11.51
N GLY A 237 36.78 11.19 11.65
CA GLY A 237 36.38 9.80 11.91
C GLY A 237 35.57 9.03 10.85
N GLN A 238 35.38 9.57 9.64
CA GLN A 238 34.78 8.87 8.50
C GLN A 238 35.69 9.02 7.27
N LYS A 239 36.09 7.90 6.66
CA LYS A 239 36.82 7.86 5.39
C LYS A 239 35.81 7.89 4.24
N ILE A 240 35.60 9.04 3.61
CA ILE A 240 34.82 9.19 2.38
C ILE A 240 35.72 9.87 1.34
N LEU A 241 35.86 9.26 0.16
CA LEU A 241 36.55 9.84 -0.99
C LEU A 241 35.51 10.65 -1.80
N GLY A 242 35.54 11.98 -1.66
CA GLY A 242 34.67 12.87 -2.42
C GLY A 242 35.32 13.32 -3.72
N ALA A 243 34.72 12.98 -4.86
CA ALA A 243 34.91 13.71 -6.10
C ALA A 243 33.69 14.62 -6.33
N TYR A 244 33.84 15.89 -5.97
CA TYR A 244 32.93 16.95 -6.39
C TYR A 244 33.27 17.32 -7.84
N VAL A 245 32.32 17.21 -8.75
CA VAL A 245 32.27 18.02 -9.98
C VAL A 245 30.92 18.71 -10.00
N LYS A 246 30.94 20.05 -9.97
CA LYS A 246 29.78 20.93 -10.07
C LYS A 246 29.15 20.79 -11.46
N ASN A 247 27.86 20.46 -11.51
CA ASN A 247 27.01 20.64 -12.67
C ASN A 247 26.49 22.09 -12.70
N ASN A 248 26.63 22.77 -13.84
CA ASN A 248 25.85 23.96 -14.18
C ASN A 248 25.00 23.66 -15.43
N VAL A 249 23.69 23.46 -15.19
CA VAL A 249 22.52 24.10 -15.83
C VAL A 249 22.18 23.82 -17.33
N ARG A 250 21.02 23.14 -17.48
CA ARG A 250 19.84 23.28 -18.38
C ARG A 250 19.80 22.77 -19.84
N ASP A 251 18.86 21.83 -20.02
CA ASP A 251 17.66 21.80 -20.89
C ASP A 251 17.73 22.32 -22.33
N GLU A 252 17.39 21.44 -23.30
CA GLU A 252 16.22 21.59 -24.19
C GLU A 252 16.03 20.38 -25.15
N ILE A 253 14.81 20.28 -25.66
CA ILE A 253 14.07 19.13 -26.19
C ILE A 253 14.16 19.02 -27.73
N GLY A 254 13.95 17.82 -28.30
CA GLY A 254 13.16 17.72 -29.54
C GLY A 254 13.80 17.06 -30.77
N LEU A 255 12.97 16.28 -31.47
CA LEU A 255 13.24 15.43 -32.65
C LEU A 255 13.07 16.18 -34.01
N ILE A 256 13.33 15.41 -35.09
CA ILE A 256 12.83 15.40 -36.50
C ILE A 256 13.63 16.23 -37.58
N PRO A 257 13.73 15.79 -38.88
CA PRO A 257 14.91 15.88 -39.77
C PRO A 257 14.76 16.69 -41.09
N VAL A 258 15.84 16.62 -41.90
CA VAL A 258 16.08 16.90 -43.35
C VAL A 258 16.24 18.35 -43.84
N LEU A 259 17.28 18.48 -44.69
CA LEU A 259 17.53 19.42 -45.81
C LEU A 259 18.57 20.53 -45.58
N ASP A 260 19.74 20.27 -46.17
CA ASP A 260 20.42 21.01 -47.23
C ASP A 260 20.75 22.52 -47.08
N THR A 261 21.90 22.83 -47.69
CA THR A 261 22.45 24.14 -48.10
C THR A 261 23.16 25.02 -47.08
N GLY A 262 24.41 25.36 -47.44
CA GLY A 262 24.79 26.78 -47.51
C GLY A 262 25.60 27.37 -46.35
N MET A 263 26.92 27.34 -46.52
CA MET A 263 27.83 28.49 -46.43
C MET A 263 27.71 29.53 -45.30
N THR A 264 28.91 29.79 -44.76
CA THR A 264 29.55 31.08 -44.45
C THR A 264 29.53 31.68 -43.04
N SER A 265 30.78 31.90 -42.61
CA SER A 265 31.37 33.10 -42.00
C SER A 265 31.28 33.33 -40.49
N GLU A 266 32.47 33.17 -39.89
CA GLU A 266 33.22 34.15 -39.10
C GLU A 266 32.75 34.51 -37.68
N GLY A 267 33.69 34.38 -36.72
CA GLY A 267 33.53 35.06 -35.42
C GLY A 267 34.40 34.61 -34.23
N GLY A 268 35.69 34.31 -34.42
CA GLY A 268 36.79 34.69 -33.52
C GLY A 268 36.86 34.30 -32.01
N MET A 269 37.95 33.56 -31.70
CA MET A 269 38.81 33.59 -30.48
C MET A 269 38.21 33.03 -29.17
N THR A 270 38.87 32.13 -28.42
CA THR A 270 40.26 32.17 -27.94
C THR A 270 40.85 30.76 -27.72
N GLU A 271 42.16 30.62 -27.97
CA GLU A 271 42.98 29.46 -27.54
C GLU A 271 42.98 29.37 -26.01
N ASP A 272 42.69 28.18 -25.47
CA ASP A 272 43.11 27.76 -24.13
C ASP A 272 43.66 26.34 -24.25
N ASP A 273 45.00 26.26 -24.25
CA ASP A 273 45.79 25.04 -24.31
C ASP A 273 45.68 24.28 -22.98
N GLY A 274 44.81 23.28 -22.95
CA GLY A 274 44.63 22.34 -21.85
C GLY A 274 44.47 20.90 -22.33
N GLY A 275 45.39 20.45 -23.18
CA GLY A 275 45.40 19.11 -23.77
C GLY A 275 45.45 17.98 -22.74
N ASN A 276 44.28 17.43 -22.39
CA ASN A 276 44.18 16.22 -21.57
C ASN A 276 44.31 14.98 -22.46
N THR A 277 45.49 14.38 -22.43
CA THR A 277 45.91 13.20 -23.19
C THR A 277 45.19 11.93 -22.72
N LYS A 278 43.95 11.69 -23.16
CA LYS A 278 43.37 10.33 -23.17
C LYS A 278 44.11 9.49 -24.23
N GLY A 279 45.13 8.75 -23.80
CA GLY A 279 45.78 7.75 -24.63
C GLY A 279 44.76 6.71 -25.12
N PHE A 280 44.92 6.18 -26.34
CA PHE A 280 44.02 5.21 -27.00
C PHE A 280 43.85 3.85 -26.27
N ILE A 281 44.33 3.74 -25.03
CA ILE A 281 44.38 2.52 -24.24
C ILE A 281 43.38 2.65 -23.10
N ILE A 282 42.32 1.87 -23.17
CA ILE A 282 41.31 1.72 -22.12
C ILE A 282 41.95 0.96 -20.95
N PRO A 283 41.96 1.52 -19.72
CA PRO A 283 42.48 0.82 -18.55
C PRO A 283 41.76 -0.50 -18.30
N ILE A 284 42.49 -1.50 -17.79
CA ILE A 284 41.93 -2.84 -17.54
C ILE A 284 40.71 -2.77 -16.61
N GLU A 285 40.76 -1.94 -15.57
CA GLU A 285 39.65 -1.76 -14.63
C GLU A 285 38.42 -1.14 -15.30
N SER A 286 38.61 -0.09 -16.10
CA SER A 286 37.52 0.55 -16.86
C SER A 286 36.85 -0.44 -17.83
N ALA A 287 37.65 -1.27 -18.52
CA ALA A 287 37.14 -2.29 -19.44
C ALA A 287 36.39 -3.42 -18.73
N LEU A 288 36.79 -3.80 -17.52
CA LEU A 288 36.08 -4.80 -16.72
C LEU A 288 34.78 -4.21 -16.14
N LYS A 289 34.81 -2.97 -15.64
CA LYS A 289 33.62 -2.28 -15.10
C LYS A 289 32.55 -2.07 -16.16
N SER A 290 32.94 -1.65 -17.37
CA SER A 290 31.97 -1.51 -18.46
C SER A 290 31.34 -2.88 -18.78
N MET A 291 32.17 -3.91 -19.00
CA MET A 291 31.71 -5.19 -19.57
C MET A 291 30.98 -6.11 -18.61
N PHE A 292 31.21 -5.99 -17.30
CA PHE A 292 30.49 -6.80 -16.33
C PHE A 292 29.26 -6.09 -15.76
N LYS A 293 29.09 -4.76 -15.93
CA LYS A 293 28.03 -3.97 -15.29
C LYS A 293 27.89 -4.22 -13.77
N VAL A 294 28.97 -4.63 -13.11
CA VAL A 294 29.07 -4.83 -11.66
C VAL A 294 30.18 -3.93 -11.13
N GLU A 295 29.99 -3.32 -9.96
CA GLU A 295 31.08 -2.64 -9.24
C GLU A 295 32.12 -3.68 -8.79
N ILE A 296 33.26 -3.73 -9.49
CA ILE A 296 34.42 -4.54 -9.10
C ILE A 296 35.35 -3.65 -8.27
N SER A 297 35.68 -4.09 -7.06
CA SER A 297 36.65 -3.39 -6.20
C SER A 297 38.07 -3.47 -6.79
N LEU A 298 38.93 -2.49 -6.47
CA LEU A 298 40.35 -2.49 -6.85
C LEU A 298 41.06 -3.78 -6.44
N GLU A 299 40.68 -4.36 -5.30
CA GLU A 299 41.26 -5.59 -4.77
C GLU A 299 40.87 -6.83 -5.60
N GLU A 300 39.63 -6.89 -6.10
CA GLU A 300 39.15 -7.95 -6.99
C GLU A 300 39.76 -7.85 -8.39
N ALA A 301 39.91 -6.62 -8.90
CA ALA A 301 40.61 -6.35 -10.16
C ALA A 301 42.09 -6.80 -10.10
N GLU A 302 42.77 -6.59 -8.95
CA GLU A 302 44.12 -7.09 -8.73
C GLU A 302 44.23 -8.62 -8.69
N LYS A 303 43.25 -9.30 -8.07
CA LYS A 303 43.21 -10.78 -8.00
C LYS A 303 43.02 -11.38 -9.40
N ILE A 304 42.16 -10.79 -10.24
CA ILE A 304 41.98 -11.15 -11.66
C ILE A 304 43.28 -10.90 -12.45
N ARG A 305 43.96 -9.77 -12.22
CA ARG A 305 45.24 -9.42 -12.85
C ARG A 305 46.37 -10.41 -12.51
N LYS A 306 46.35 -10.96 -11.29
CA LYS A 306 47.31 -11.97 -10.81
C LYS A 306 46.97 -13.40 -11.30
N GLY A 307 45.85 -13.60 -12.00
CA GLY A 307 45.44 -14.90 -12.52
C GLY A 307 45.06 -15.89 -11.41
N GLN A 308 44.68 -15.38 -10.24
CA GLN A 308 44.19 -16.20 -9.14
C GLN A 308 42.77 -16.64 -9.47
N GLU A 309 42.51 -17.94 -9.35
CA GLU A 309 41.21 -18.57 -9.58
C GLU A 309 40.26 -18.14 -8.44
N ILE A 310 39.73 -16.92 -8.54
CA ILE A 310 38.65 -16.47 -7.65
C ILE A 310 37.46 -17.37 -7.93
N ILE A 311 36.79 -17.78 -6.85
CA ILE A 311 35.59 -18.61 -6.76
C ILE A 311 34.49 -18.02 -7.68
N LEU A 312 34.58 -18.30 -8.97
CA LEU A 312 33.63 -17.97 -10.04
C LEU A 312 32.46 -18.95 -10.07
N ASN A 313 32.43 -19.94 -9.15
CA ASN A 313 31.28 -20.84 -9.00
C ASN A 313 30.01 -20.10 -8.53
N ASN A 314 30.12 -18.90 -7.95
CA ASN A 314 28.96 -18.05 -7.66
C ASN A 314 28.53 -17.18 -8.87
N LEU A 315 29.36 -17.05 -9.91
CA LEU A 315 29.09 -16.25 -11.12
C LEU A 315 28.54 -17.08 -12.28
N ARG A 316 28.69 -18.41 -12.27
CA ARG A 316 28.11 -19.29 -13.30
C ARG A 316 26.60 -19.53 -13.14
N ASN A 317 26.02 -19.19 -11.99
CA ASN A 317 24.57 -19.25 -11.74
C ASN A 317 23.86 -17.91 -12.01
N LEU A 318 24.55 -16.90 -12.54
CA LEU A 318 24.06 -15.52 -12.71
C LEU A 318 23.44 -15.23 -14.09
N LYS A 319 22.90 -16.24 -14.79
CA LYS A 319 22.21 -16.01 -16.07
C LYS A 319 20.77 -15.44 -15.94
N ASN A 320 20.27 -15.14 -14.72
CA ASN A 320 18.89 -14.72 -14.48
C ASN A 320 18.70 -13.54 -13.48
N TYR A 321 19.70 -12.69 -13.19
CA TYR A 321 19.56 -11.71 -12.10
C TYR A 321 20.03 -10.29 -12.44
N ASP A 322 19.49 -9.71 -13.50
CA ASP A 322 19.56 -8.27 -13.72
C ASP A 322 18.57 -7.57 -12.77
N ILE A 323 19.04 -6.55 -12.04
CA ILE A 323 18.17 -5.66 -11.25
C ILE A 323 17.69 -4.55 -12.18
N PHE A 324 16.37 -4.42 -12.31
CA PHE A 324 15.75 -3.35 -13.08
C PHE A 324 15.08 -2.38 -12.14
N CYS A 325 15.31 -1.08 -12.35
CA CYS A 325 14.67 -0.01 -11.60
C CYS A 325 14.28 1.10 -12.56
N THR A 326 13.01 1.50 -12.52
CA THR A 326 12.50 2.66 -13.26
C THR A 326 11.94 3.66 -12.27
N ILE A 327 12.18 4.94 -12.51
CA ILE A 327 11.85 6.03 -11.58
C ILE A 327 11.14 7.13 -12.37
N VAL A 328 10.12 7.74 -11.75
CA VAL A 328 9.46 8.96 -12.24
C VAL A 328 9.21 9.92 -11.06
N ASP A 329 9.20 11.21 -11.34
CA ASP A 329 8.65 12.20 -10.42
C ASP A 329 7.13 12.29 -10.66
N TRP A 330 6.35 12.06 -9.60
CA TRP A 330 4.91 12.10 -9.65
C TRP A 330 4.37 13.08 -8.60
N GLU A 331 4.03 14.29 -9.06
CA GLU A 331 3.58 15.43 -8.25
C GLU A 331 4.56 15.83 -7.13
N GLY A 332 5.85 15.91 -7.46
CA GLY A 332 6.90 16.34 -6.52
C GLY A 332 7.38 15.24 -5.58
N ARG A 333 6.97 13.99 -5.82
CA ARG A 333 7.37 12.81 -5.05
C ARG A 333 7.91 11.74 -5.99
N THR A 334 9.04 11.15 -5.63
CA THR A 334 9.64 10.06 -6.40
C THR A 334 8.81 8.79 -6.30
N LEU A 335 8.40 8.25 -7.44
CA LEU A 335 7.82 6.91 -7.58
C LEU A 335 8.84 6.00 -8.30
N SER A 336 9.17 4.85 -7.72
CA SER A 336 10.10 3.89 -8.33
C SER A 336 9.57 2.46 -8.28
N LEU A 337 9.85 1.70 -9.34
CA LEU A 337 9.56 0.26 -9.44
C LEU A 337 10.87 -0.51 -9.59
N GLU A 338 11.20 -1.39 -8.66
CA GLU A 338 12.40 -2.23 -8.68
C GLU A 338 12.04 -3.73 -8.74
N THR A 339 12.71 -4.50 -9.60
CA THR A 339 12.63 -5.97 -9.63
C THR A 339 14.00 -6.62 -9.80
N GLY A 340 14.05 -7.95 -9.67
CA GLY A 340 15.27 -8.75 -9.84
C GLY A 340 16.13 -8.91 -8.58
N LYS A 341 15.85 -8.15 -7.51
CA LYS A 341 16.60 -8.19 -6.24
C LYS A 341 15.95 -9.05 -5.15
N ILE A 342 14.67 -8.80 -4.83
CA ILE A 342 13.96 -9.40 -3.69
C ILE A 342 12.88 -10.38 -4.19
N ALA A 343 12.66 -11.48 -3.45
CA ALA A 343 11.63 -12.49 -3.70
C ALA A 343 11.60 -13.10 -5.12
N ARG A 344 12.78 -13.35 -5.69
CA ARG A 344 13.02 -13.85 -7.07
C ARG A 344 12.44 -15.23 -7.40
N GLN A 345 11.82 -15.92 -6.43
CA GLN A 345 11.11 -17.19 -6.66
C GLN A 345 9.61 -16.99 -6.92
N ALA A 346 9.07 -15.81 -6.64
CA ALA A 346 7.72 -15.47 -7.05
C ALA A 346 7.68 -15.34 -8.59
N ASP A 347 6.54 -15.63 -9.20
CA ASP A 347 6.37 -15.47 -10.64
C ASP A 347 6.54 -13.99 -11.03
N GLY A 348 6.02 -13.07 -10.21
CA GLY A 348 6.31 -11.63 -10.28
C GLY A 348 6.68 -11.05 -8.90
N SER A 349 7.68 -10.17 -8.85
CA SER A 349 8.10 -9.49 -7.62
C SER A 349 8.55 -8.07 -7.92
N VAL A 350 7.95 -7.09 -7.26
CA VAL A 350 8.29 -5.66 -7.42
C VAL A 350 8.35 -5.00 -6.05
N VAL A 351 9.42 -4.26 -5.80
CA VAL A 351 9.47 -3.27 -4.72
C VAL A 351 9.06 -1.93 -5.31
N VAL A 352 7.97 -1.38 -4.79
CA VAL A 352 7.49 -0.04 -5.16
C VAL A 352 7.85 0.92 -4.03
N ASN A 353 8.43 2.06 -4.38
CA ASN A 353 8.66 3.16 -3.45
C ASN A 353 7.90 4.38 -3.95
N TYR A 354 7.16 5.05 -3.06
CA TYR A 354 6.55 6.34 -3.32
C TYR A 354 6.87 7.28 -2.16
N GLY A 355 7.70 8.29 -2.42
CA GLY A 355 8.39 8.99 -1.34
C GLY A 355 9.26 8.02 -0.54
N ASP A 356 9.09 8.00 0.77
CA ASP A 356 9.81 7.10 1.68
C ASP A 356 8.96 5.87 2.09
N THR A 357 7.73 5.76 1.59
CA THR A 357 6.87 4.57 1.76
C THR A 357 7.27 3.50 0.73
N SER A 358 7.60 2.29 1.23
CA SER A 358 8.13 1.18 0.44
C SER A 358 7.33 -0.09 0.67
N ILE A 359 6.94 -0.78 -0.41
CA ILE A 359 6.12 -1.99 -0.36
C ILE A 359 6.74 -3.05 -1.28
N LEU A 360 6.94 -4.26 -0.75
CA LEU A 360 7.26 -5.43 -1.56
C LEU A 360 5.96 -6.11 -1.98
N VAL A 361 5.72 -6.18 -3.28
CA VAL A 361 4.59 -6.90 -3.86
C VAL A 361 5.05 -8.15 -4.58
N THR A 362 4.46 -9.28 -4.24
CA THR A 362 4.74 -10.57 -4.88
C THR A 362 3.48 -11.18 -5.46
N VAL A 363 3.62 -11.82 -6.61
CA VAL A 363 2.58 -12.56 -7.32
C VAL A 363 3.07 -13.99 -7.49
N VAL A 364 2.25 -14.95 -7.05
CA VAL A 364 2.49 -16.37 -7.26
C VAL A 364 1.24 -16.99 -7.89
N ARG A 365 1.45 -17.76 -8.95
CA ARG A 365 0.43 -18.53 -9.66
C ARG A 365 0.67 -20.01 -9.44
N LYS A 366 -0.42 -20.72 -9.15
CA LYS A 366 -0.45 -22.18 -9.14
C LYS A 366 -1.47 -22.64 -10.18
N LYS A 367 -0.98 -23.35 -11.20
CA LYS A 367 -1.86 -23.99 -12.20
C LYS A 367 -2.76 -24.99 -11.50
N LYS A 368 -4.08 -24.90 -11.69
CA LYS A 368 -5.03 -25.85 -11.12
C LYS A 368 -5.36 -26.95 -12.13
N GLU A 369 -5.30 -28.20 -11.68
CA GLU A 369 -5.71 -29.37 -12.47
C GLU A 369 -7.23 -29.58 -12.42
N GLU A 370 -7.87 -29.19 -11.32
CA GLU A 370 -9.32 -29.31 -11.12
C GLU A 370 -10.00 -27.96 -11.39
N SER A 371 -10.97 -27.94 -12.30
CA SER A 371 -11.76 -26.73 -12.55
C SER A 371 -12.65 -26.37 -11.36
N VAL A 372 -12.53 -25.13 -10.91
CA VAL A 372 -13.42 -24.47 -9.95
C VAL A 372 -14.32 -23.50 -10.70
N ASP A 373 -15.45 -23.12 -10.11
CA ASP A 373 -16.47 -22.24 -10.69
C ASP A 373 -16.23 -20.73 -10.41
N PHE A 374 -15.07 -20.40 -9.84
CA PHE A 374 -14.65 -19.03 -9.51
C PHE A 374 -13.15 -18.82 -9.72
N LEU A 375 -12.72 -17.56 -9.87
CA LEU A 375 -11.31 -17.16 -9.87
C LEU A 375 -10.74 -17.17 -8.44
N PRO A 376 -9.81 -18.09 -8.09
CA PRO A 376 -9.18 -18.15 -6.77
C PRO A 376 -8.06 -17.12 -6.63
N LEU A 377 -8.44 -15.84 -6.68
CA LEU A 377 -7.56 -14.71 -6.43
C LEU A 377 -7.61 -14.36 -4.93
N ASN A 378 -6.45 -14.40 -4.29
CA ASN A 378 -6.24 -13.98 -2.91
C ASN A 378 -5.26 -12.80 -2.87
N VAL A 379 -5.74 -11.63 -2.46
CA VAL A 379 -4.90 -10.46 -2.21
C VAL A 379 -4.74 -10.26 -0.71
N GLN A 380 -3.51 -10.01 -0.26
CA GLN A 380 -3.19 -9.71 1.15
C GLN A 380 -2.26 -8.51 1.24
N PHE A 381 -2.73 -7.45 1.88
CA PHE A 381 -1.89 -6.37 2.36
C PHE A 381 -1.49 -6.65 3.81
N ILE A 382 -0.20 -6.55 4.11
CA ILE A 382 0.37 -6.87 5.41
C ILE A 382 1.20 -5.67 5.89
N ALA A 383 0.75 -5.04 6.97
CA ALA A 383 1.43 -3.96 7.65
C ALA A 383 2.16 -4.51 8.87
N LYS A 384 3.50 -4.51 8.83
CA LYS A 384 4.33 -4.92 9.96
C LYS A 384 4.71 -3.70 10.80
N SER A 385 4.71 -3.84 12.12
CA SER A 385 5.03 -2.70 13.00
C SER A 385 6.46 -2.20 12.81
N TYR A 386 7.36 -3.04 12.30
CA TYR A 386 8.73 -2.63 11.95
C TYR A 386 8.76 -1.58 10.83
N ALA A 387 7.73 -1.46 10.00
CA ALA A 387 7.70 -0.48 8.92
C ALA A 387 7.72 0.97 9.46
N MET A 388 7.40 1.14 10.74
CA MET A 388 7.57 2.38 11.51
C MET A 388 8.55 2.25 12.68
N GLY A 389 9.36 1.18 12.72
CA GLY A 389 10.29 0.92 13.82
C GLY A 389 9.62 0.67 15.18
N LYS A 390 8.35 0.22 15.19
CA LYS A 390 7.58 -0.07 16.40
C LYS A 390 7.54 -1.57 16.72
N ILE A 391 7.38 -1.89 18.00
CA ILE A 391 7.04 -3.25 18.47
C ILE A 391 5.51 -3.31 18.62
N PRO A 392 4.82 -4.36 18.13
CA PRO A 392 3.37 -4.49 18.24
C PRO A 392 2.85 -4.34 19.68
N GLY A 393 1.72 -3.63 19.86
CA GLY A 393 1.14 -3.35 21.17
C GLY A 393 0.61 -4.59 21.91
N GLY A 394 0.16 -5.61 21.17
CA GLY A 394 -0.46 -6.83 21.69
C GLY A 394 0.40 -7.63 22.69
N PHE A 395 -0.23 -8.57 23.40
CA PHE A 395 0.42 -9.38 24.45
C PHE A 395 1.63 -10.18 23.93
N PHE A 396 1.52 -10.76 22.73
CA PHE A 396 2.56 -11.60 22.13
C PHE A 396 3.70 -10.83 21.44
N LYS A 397 3.60 -9.49 21.32
CA LYS A 397 4.60 -8.65 20.63
C LYS A 397 4.90 -9.10 19.19
N ARG A 398 3.87 -9.60 18.50
CA ARG A 398 3.86 -10.07 17.11
C ARG A 398 2.55 -9.69 16.47
N GLU A 399 2.55 -9.35 15.18
CA GLU A 399 1.30 -9.07 14.46
C GLU A 399 0.43 -10.33 14.42
N GLY A 400 -0.87 -10.14 14.68
CA GLY A 400 -1.86 -11.21 14.81
C GLY A 400 -2.77 -11.31 13.58
N LYS A 401 -4.08 -11.33 13.82
CA LYS A 401 -5.08 -11.26 12.75
C LYS A 401 -4.93 -9.94 11.97
N PRO A 402 -5.26 -9.92 10.66
CA PRO A 402 -5.31 -8.69 9.90
C PRO A 402 -6.24 -7.67 10.56
N SER A 403 -5.81 -6.41 10.58
CA SER A 403 -6.63 -5.26 10.95
C SER A 403 -7.71 -4.99 9.90
N ASP A 404 -8.71 -4.18 10.27
CA ASP A 404 -9.74 -3.72 9.33
C ASP A 404 -9.10 -2.91 8.20
N ARG A 405 -8.10 -2.07 8.50
CA ARG A 405 -7.37 -1.31 7.47
C ARG A 405 -6.67 -2.25 6.48
N GLU A 406 -5.87 -3.21 6.94
CA GLU A 406 -5.22 -4.18 6.05
C GLU A 406 -6.23 -4.95 5.19
N THR A 407 -7.37 -5.31 5.77
CA THR A 407 -8.46 -5.98 5.05
C THR A 407 -9.07 -5.09 3.97
N LEU A 408 -9.30 -3.80 4.27
CA LEU A 408 -9.87 -2.83 3.33
C LEU A 408 -8.91 -2.53 2.18
N ILE A 409 -7.61 -2.34 2.45
CA ILE A 409 -6.59 -2.15 1.42
C ILE A 409 -6.53 -3.38 0.51
N SER A 410 -6.54 -4.58 1.10
CA SER A 410 -6.57 -5.84 0.34
C SER A 410 -7.79 -5.90 -0.59
N ARG A 411 -8.95 -5.42 -0.15
CA ARG A 411 -10.18 -5.37 -0.95
C ARG A 411 -10.12 -4.35 -2.07
N VAL A 412 -9.57 -3.16 -1.81
CA VAL A 412 -9.39 -2.10 -2.82
C VAL A 412 -8.54 -2.61 -3.99
N ILE A 413 -7.45 -3.31 -3.67
CA ILE A 413 -6.58 -3.92 -4.69
C ILE A 413 -7.32 -5.04 -5.42
N ASP A 414 -7.94 -5.98 -4.71
CA ASP A 414 -8.70 -7.10 -5.30
C ASP A 414 -9.79 -6.62 -6.26
N ARG A 415 -10.62 -5.65 -5.84
CA ARG A 415 -11.69 -5.05 -6.64
C ARG A 415 -11.15 -4.40 -7.92
N SER A 416 -9.97 -3.79 -7.86
CA SER A 416 -9.35 -3.13 -9.01
C SER A 416 -8.81 -4.11 -10.06
N ILE A 417 -8.29 -5.27 -9.65
CA ILE A 417 -7.61 -6.21 -10.57
C ILE A 417 -8.48 -7.41 -10.99
N ARG A 418 -9.44 -7.83 -10.16
CA ARG A 418 -10.27 -9.01 -10.41
C ARG A 418 -11.01 -9.01 -11.76
N PRO A 419 -11.65 -7.92 -12.22
CA PRO A 419 -12.40 -7.93 -13.49
C PRO A 419 -11.48 -7.95 -14.73
N LEU A 420 -10.17 -7.80 -14.54
CA LEU A 420 -9.18 -7.73 -15.62
C LEU A 420 -8.54 -9.08 -15.95
N PHE A 421 -8.85 -10.13 -15.16
CA PHE A 421 -8.48 -11.48 -15.53
C PHE A 421 -9.37 -12.02 -16.64
N PRO A 422 -8.83 -12.82 -17.58
CA PRO A 422 -9.61 -13.41 -18.65
C PRO A 422 -10.78 -14.26 -18.10
N GLU A 423 -11.92 -14.22 -18.79
CA GLU A 423 -13.07 -15.03 -18.41
C GLU A 423 -12.74 -16.53 -18.49
N GLY A 424 -13.14 -17.30 -17.47
CA GLY A 424 -12.82 -18.73 -17.37
C GLY A 424 -11.40 -19.03 -16.86
N PHE A 425 -10.62 -18.01 -16.46
CA PHE A 425 -9.32 -18.22 -15.83
C PHE A 425 -9.49 -18.70 -14.38
N HIS A 426 -9.01 -19.92 -14.08
CA HIS A 426 -9.26 -20.61 -12.80
C HIS A 426 -8.01 -20.99 -12.01
N ASP A 427 -6.83 -20.56 -12.47
CA ASP A 427 -5.60 -20.79 -11.71
C ASP A 427 -5.62 -20.01 -10.40
N GLU A 428 -5.00 -20.59 -9.38
CA GLU A 428 -4.90 -19.94 -8.07
C GLU A 428 -3.82 -18.86 -8.12
N ILE A 429 -4.19 -17.63 -7.75
CA ILE A 429 -3.30 -16.48 -7.73
C ILE A 429 -3.24 -15.94 -6.29
N SER A 430 -2.03 -15.84 -5.77
CA SER A 430 -1.74 -15.17 -4.50
C SER A 430 -0.95 -13.89 -4.76
N VAL A 431 -1.53 -12.76 -4.37
CA VAL A 431 -0.87 -11.45 -4.35
C VAL A 431 -0.61 -11.07 -2.89
N VAL A 432 0.65 -10.77 -2.54
CA VAL A 432 1.00 -10.33 -1.19
C VAL A 432 1.75 -9.00 -1.26
N CYS A 433 1.20 -7.97 -0.63
CA CYS A 433 1.78 -6.65 -0.48
C CYS A 433 2.31 -6.49 0.95
N ASN A 434 3.62 -6.59 1.14
CA ASN A 434 4.28 -6.39 2.43
C ASN A 434 4.78 -4.96 2.54
N LEU A 435 4.21 -4.18 3.46
CA LEU A 435 4.70 -2.84 3.76
C LEU A 435 6.05 -2.94 4.48
N LEU A 436 7.10 -2.43 3.84
CA LEU A 436 8.48 -2.49 4.32
C LEU A 436 8.83 -1.27 5.17
N THR A 437 8.46 -0.09 4.68
CA THR A 437 8.69 1.20 5.32
C THR A 437 7.45 2.06 5.11
N TYR A 438 7.05 2.81 6.14
CA TYR A 438 5.94 3.75 6.05
C TYR A 438 6.37 5.12 6.57
N ASP A 439 6.26 6.13 5.72
CA ASP A 439 6.74 7.49 5.99
C ASP A 439 5.72 8.40 6.70
N THR A 440 4.50 7.90 6.93
CA THR A 440 3.36 8.63 7.53
C THR A 440 2.89 9.85 6.73
N VAL A 441 3.39 10.01 5.50
CA VAL A 441 3.01 11.06 4.57
C VAL A 441 2.17 10.45 3.45
N ASN A 442 2.67 9.40 2.82
CA ASN A 442 2.09 8.79 1.63
C ASN A 442 1.26 7.55 1.98
N SER A 443 -0.05 7.61 1.78
CA SER A 443 -0.92 6.47 2.07
C SER A 443 -0.52 5.22 1.24
N PRO A 444 -0.50 4.02 1.85
CA PRO A 444 0.07 2.83 1.21
C PRO A 444 -0.80 2.19 0.13
N GLU A 445 -2.09 2.53 0.05
CA GLU A 445 -3.08 1.96 -0.89
C GLU A 445 -2.66 2.17 -2.35
N VAL A 446 -2.24 3.40 -2.67
CA VAL A 446 -1.82 3.81 -4.03
C VAL A 446 -0.58 3.04 -4.49
N PRO A 447 0.57 3.09 -3.79
CA PRO A 447 1.73 2.32 -4.20
C PRO A 447 1.46 0.81 -4.15
N ALA A 448 0.63 0.30 -3.23
CA ALA A 448 0.30 -1.13 -3.20
C ALA A 448 -0.40 -1.61 -4.47
N LEU A 449 -1.37 -0.84 -4.99
CA LEU A 449 -2.03 -1.17 -6.26
C LEU A 449 -1.05 -1.07 -7.43
N ILE A 450 -0.25 0.01 -7.51
CA ILE A 450 0.77 0.20 -8.56
C ILE A 450 1.76 -0.97 -8.59
N GLY A 451 2.30 -1.34 -7.43
CA GLY A 451 3.22 -2.48 -7.30
C GLY A 451 2.57 -3.81 -7.65
N THR A 452 1.28 -4.00 -7.34
CA THR A 452 0.51 -5.20 -7.72
C THR A 452 0.38 -5.32 -9.23
N VAL A 453 0.02 -4.24 -9.92
CA VAL A 453 -0.13 -4.23 -11.38
C VAL A 453 1.22 -4.45 -12.04
N ALA A 454 2.28 -3.80 -11.56
CA ALA A 454 3.64 -4.00 -12.07
C ALA A 454 4.13 -5.45 -11.86
N ALA A 455 3.88 -6.04 -10.69
CA ALA A 455 4.25 -7.42 -10.40
C ALA A 455 3.45 -8.42 -11.26
N LEU A 456 2.14 -8.18 -11.47
CA LEU A 456 1.32 -8.99 -12.38
C LEU A 456 1.83 -8.89 -13.83
N ALA A 457 2.17 -7.69 -14.29
CA ALA A 457 2.66 -7.46 -15.65
C ALA A 457 3.94 -8.25 -15.96
N ILE A 458 4.85 -8.41 -14.99
CA ILE A 458 6.09 -9.18 -15.17
C ILE A 458 5.97 -10.66 -14.77
N SER A 459 4.82 -11.11 -14.28
CA SER A 459 4.63 -12.46 -13.72
C SER A 459 4.40 -13.56 -14.76
N GLY A 460 4.09 -13.19 -16.01
CA GLY A 460 3.66 -14.14 -17.04
C GLY A 460 2.23 -14.67 -16.86
N VAL A 461 1.53 -14.30 -15.78
CA VAL A 461 0.09 -14.54 -15.62
C VAL A 461 -0.67 -13.87 -16.79
N PRO A 462 -1.77 -14.44 -17.32
CA PRO A 462 -2.56 -13.88 -18.43
C PRO A 462 -3.28 -12.54 -18.13
N PHE A 463 -2.56 -11.54 -17.65
CA PHE A 463 -3.06 -10.24 -17.26
C PHE A 463 -2.49 -9.18 -18.21
N HIS A 464 -3.35 -8.65 -19.10
CA HIS A 464 -2.92 -7.81 -20.23
C HIS A 464 -3.23 -6.32 -20.02
N PHE A 465 -3.85 -5.98 -18.90
CA PHE A 465 -4.28 -4.62 -18.60
C PHE A 465 -3.20 -3.89 -17.82
N THR A 466 -3.08 -2.58 -18.04
CA THR A 466 -2.26 -1.71 -17.20
C THR A 466 -3.16 -0.65 -16.63
N ILE A 467 -3.27 -0.65 -15.30
CA ILE A 467 -4.09 0.28 -14.54
C ILE A 467 -3.24 0.97 -13.50
N ALA A 468 -3.68 2.12 -13.03
CA ALA A 468 -3.08 2.80 -11.90
C ALA A 468 -4.17 3.24 -10.92
N GLY A 469 -3.78 3.47 -9.67
CA GLY A 469 -4.64 4.02 -8.63
C GLY A 469 -4.15 5.39 -8.18
N VAL A 470 -5.07 6.24 -7.75
CA VAL A 470 -4.80 7.54 -7.14
C VAL A 470 -5.73 7.79 -5.98
N MET A 471 -5.33 8.69 -5.08
CA MET A 471 -6.25 9.33 -4.16
C MET A 471 -6.44 10.79 -4.53
N VAL A 472 -7.66 11.29 -4.37
CA VAL A 472 -8.02 12.68 -4.61
C VAL A 472 -8.65 13.24 -3.34
N GLY A 473 -8.05 14.31 -2.83
CA GLY A 473 -8.60 15.17 -1.80
C GLY A 473 -9.19 16.45 -2.38
N CYS A 474 -9.90 17.21 -1.55
CA CYS A 474 -10.24 18.59 -1.87
C CYS A 474 -10.21 19.49 -0.63
N ASP A 475 -9.76 20.72 -0.81
CA ASP A 475 -9.77 21.73 0.25
C ASP A 475 -11.18 22.33 0.46
N GLU A 476 -11.29 23.26 1.40
CA GLU A 476 -12.55 23.98 1.69
C GLU A 476 -13.07 24.80 0.51
N ASN A 477 -12.22 25.14 -0.46
CA ASN A 477 -12.58 25.89 -1.67
C ASN A 477 -12.89 24.97 -2.86
N ASN A 478 -12.97 23.65 -2.65
CA ASN A 478 -13.12 22.61 -3.67
C ASN A 478 -11.98 22.54 -4.69
N ASN A 479 -10.77 22.97 -4.33
CA ASN A 479 -9.58 22.69 -5.15
C ASN A 479 -9.13 21.25 -4.91
N TYR A 480 -8.92 20.50 -6.00
CA TYR A 480 -8.50 19.10 -5.91
C TYR A 480 -7.00 18.97 -5.59
N ILE A 481 -6.67 18.01 -4.73
CA ILE A 481 -5.32 17.68 -4.32
C ILE A 481 -5.07 16.21 -4.68
N LEU A 482 -4.06 15.94 -5.51
CA LEU A 482 -3.67 14.57 -5.84
C LEU A 482 -2.82 13.97 -4.70
N ASN A 483 -3.11 12.72 -4.35
CA ASN A 483 -2.39 11.94 -3.34
C ASN A 483 -2.08 12.78 -2.08
N PRO A 484 -3.10 13.40 -1.46
CA PRO A 484 -2.89 14.24 -0.29
C PRO A 484 -2.18 13.44 0.80
N SER A 485 -1.31 14.11 1.53
CA SER A 485 -0.67 13.52 2.70
C SER A 485 -1.72 13.14 3.75
N VAL A 486 -1.34 12.29 4.70
CA VAL A 486 -2.22 11.92 5.83
C VAL A 486 -2.75 13.15 6.59
N GLN A 487 -1.97 14.23 6.67
CA GLN A 487 -2.41 15.48 7.31
C GLN A 487 -3.37 16.29 6.43
N GLU A 488 -3.08 16.42 5.13
CA GLU A 488 -3.96 17.09 4.17
C GLU A 488 -5.31 16.35 4.05
N MET A 489 -5.29 15.01 4.07
CA MET A 489 -6.51 14.20 4.01
C MET A 489 -7.43 14.41 5.22
N LYS A 490 -6.86 14.64 6.42
CA LYS A 490 -7.67 14.96 7.61
C LYS A 490 -8.44 16.28 7.48
N ALA A 491 -7.83 17.27 6.80
CA ALA A 491 -8.47 18.55 6.51
C ALA A 491 -9.38 18.49 5.27
N SER A 492 -9.25 17.45 4.45
CA SER A 492 -9.98 17.31 3.20
C SER A 492 -11.48 17.14 3.39
N ASN A 493 -12.25 17.65 2.43
CA ASN A 493 -13.70 17.39 2.29
C ASN A 493 -14.01 16.17 1.41
N LEU A 494 -12.98 15.56 0.83
CA LEU A 494 -13.08 14.39 -0.04
C LEU A 494 -11.95 13.42 0.25
N ASP A 495 -12.26 12.16 0.48
CA ASP A 495 -11.30 11.06 0.43
C ASP A 495 -11.77 10.11 -0.66
N LEU A 496 -11.20 10.24 -1.87
CA LEU A 496 -11.60 9.45 -3.03
C LEU A 496 -10.43 8.64 -3.55
N PHE A 497 -10.51 7.32 -3.42
CA PHE A 497 -9.65 6.40 -4.14
C PHE A 497 -10.28 6.05 -5.49
N LEU A 498 -9.47 6.10 -6.53
CA LEU A 498 -9.86 5.81 -7.92
C LEU A 498 -8.83 4.88 -8.55
N SER A 499 -9.29 3.89 -9.32
CA SER A 499 -8.44 3.16 -10.27
C SER A 499 -9.06 3.13 -11.67
N GLY A 500 -8.18 3.14 -12.68
CA GLY A 500 -8.55 3.19 -14.08
C GLY A 500 -7.39 2.86 -15.02
N ASP A 501 -7.70 2.73 -16.30
CA ASP A 501 -6.74 2.59 -17.38
C ASP A 501 -6.57 3.93 -18.15
N GLU A 502 -6.13 3.88 -19.41
CA GLU A 502 -5.93 5.10 -20.20
C GLU A 502 -7.24 5.79 -20.59
N ASN A 503 -8.35 5.06 -20.60
CA ASN A 503 -9.60 5.53 -21.20
C ASN A 503 -10.83 5.37 -20.29
N SER A 504 -10.72 4.63 -19.19
CA SER A 504 -11.86 4.14 -18.45
C SER A 504 -11.62 4.05 -16.95
N ILE A 505 -12.73 4.14 -16.22
CA ILE A 505 -12.76 4.00 -14.77
C ILE A 505 -13.15 2.57 -14.40
N LEU A 506 -12.45 1.99 -13.42
CA LEU A 506 -12.65 0.61 -12.97
C LEU A 506 -13.19 0.49 -11.55
N MET A 507 -12.66 1.28 -10.62
CA MET A 507 -13.06 1.20 -9.22
C MET A 507 -13.02 2.58 -8.60
N VAL A 508 -14.04 2.91 -7.81
CA VAL A 508 -14.06 4.10 -6.94
C VAL A 508 -14.46 3.67 -5.54
N GLU A 509 -13.81 4.25 -4.54
CA GLU A 509 -14.24 4.18 -3.15
C GLU A 509 -13.99 5.53 -2.49
N SER A 510 -15.03 6.14 -1.91
CA SER A 510 -14.88 7.44 -1.28
C SER A 510 -15.69 7.65 0.00
N GLU A 511 -15.16 8.54 0.82
CA GLU A 511 -15.86 9.27 1.87
C GLU A 511 -15.89 10.75 1.47
N VAL A 512 -17.03 11.41 1.69
CA VAL A 512 -17.28 12.76 1.16
C VAL A 512 -17.99 13.60 2.23
N LYS A 513 -17.54 14.82 2.47
CA LYS A 513 -18.22 15.78 3.37
C LYS A 513 -19.30 16.54 2.61
N GLU A 514 -20.34 15.82 2.18
CA GLU A 514 -21.56 16.38 1.58
C GLU A 514 -21.30 17.26 0.34
N LEU A 515 -20.59 16.72 -0.66
CA LEU A 515 -20.32 17.43 -1.93
C LEU A 515 -21.36 17.10 -2.99
N SER A 516 -21.58 18.03 -3.94
CA SER A 516 -22.48 17.82 -5.08
C SER A 516 -22.01 16.69 -6.00
N GLU A 517 -22.93 16.10 -6.77
CA GLU A 517 -22.61 15.10 -7.79
C GLU A 517 -21.56 15.62 -8.80
N GLU A 518 -21.66 16.89 -9.18
CA GLU A 518 -20.73 17.56 -10.11
C GLU A 518 -19.31 17.64 -9.53
N ASN A 519 -19.16 18.06 -8.27
CA ASN A 519 -17.85 18.16 -7.62
C ASN A 519 -17.18 16.79 -7.48
N VAL A 520 -17.95 15.73 -7.19
CA VAL A 520 -17.44 14.36 -7.11
C VAL A 520 -17.04 13.85 -8.51
N LEU A 521 -17.85 14.10 -9.54
CA LEU A 521 -17.52 13.73 -10.92
C LEU A 521 -16.24 14.42 -11.41
N ASN A 522 -16.09 15.72 -11.12
CA ASN A 522 -14.90 16.49 -11.48
C ASN A 522 -13.65 15.98 -10.74
N ALA A 523 -13.77 15.53 -9.48
CA ALA A 523 -12.68 14.86 -8.78
C ALA A 523 -12.27 13.54 -9.43
N ILE A 524 -13.23 12.75 -9.92
CA ILE A 524 -12.97 11.50 -10.66
C ILE A 524 -12.22 11.79 -11.97
N LYS A 525 -12.64 12.82 -12.72
CA LYS A 525 -11.98 13.27 -13.94
C LYS A 525 -10.54 13.73 -13.65
N PHE A 526 -10.36 14.55 -12.61
CA PHE A 526 -9.05 15.01 -12.16
C PHE A 526 -8.12 13.85 -11.79
N GLY A 527 -8.59 12.88 -11.00
CA GLY A 527 -7.80 11.71 -10.64
C GLY A 527 -7.41 10.85 -11.85
N HIS A 528 -8.32 10.65 -12.81
CA HIS A 528 -8.04 9.87 -14.02
C HIS A 528 -7.02 10.54 -14.95
N GLU A 529 -6.99 11.87 -15.01
CA GLU A 529 -5.96 12.60 -15.75
C GLU A 529 -4.57 12.36 -15.14
N HIS A 530 -4.48 12.37 -13.80
CA HIS A 530 -3.19 12.30 -13.09
C HIS A 530 -2.64 10.88 -12.89
N LEU A 531 -3.42 9.84 -13.18
CA LEU A 531 -2.93 8.46 -13.16
C LEU A 531 -2.20 8.04 -14.45
N GLN A 532 -2.33 8.81 -15.54
CA GLN A 532 -1.75 8.50 -16.85
C GLN A 532 -0.21 8.35 -16.85
N PRO A 533 0.56 9.23 -16.17
CA PRO A 533 2.02 9.07 -16.10
C PRO A 533 2.45 7.75 -15.45
N VAL A 534 1.68 7.26 -14.47
CA VAL A 534 1.94 6.00 -13.77
C VAL A 534 1.64 4.79 -14.65
N ILE A 535 0.56 4.82 -15.42
CA ILE A 535 0.28 3.77 -16.42
C ILE A 535 1.45 3.65 -17.39
N LYS A 536 1.93 4.78 -17.90
CA LYS A 536 3.08 4.81 -18.81
C LYS A 536 4.32 4.21 -18.16
N LEU A 537 4.64 4.58 -16.91
CA LEU A 537 5.74 4.00 -16.15
C LEU A 537 5.64 2.47 -16.03
N ILE A 538 4.46 1.94 -15.69
CA ILE A 538 4.27 0.49 -15.53
C ILE A 538 4.46 -0.23 -16.86
N LYS A 539 3.96 0.32 -17.97
CA LYS A 539 4.16 -0.24 -19.33
C LYS A 539 5.64 -0.28 -19.69
N GLU A 540 6.34 0.84 -19.54
CA GLU A 540 7.78 0.94 -19.81
C GLU A 540 8.61 -0.03 -18.95
N PHE A 541 8.23 -0.17 -17.67
CA PHE A 541 8.85 -1.12 -16.75
C PHE A 541 8.64 -2.57 -17.21
N ALA A 542 7.40 -2.96 -17.54
CA ALA A 542 7.08 -4.31 -17.99
C ALA A 542 7.77 -4.67 -19.32
N ASP A 543 7.76 -3.73 -20.28
CA ASP A 543 8.42 -3.90 -21.58
C ASP A 543 9.94 -4.10 -21.44
N THR A 544 10.56 -3.45 -20.46
CA THR A 544 12.00 -3.56 -20.19
C THR A 544 12.39 -4.91 -19.60
N VAL A 545 11.57 -5.48 -18.70
CA VAL A 545 11.86 -6.74 -18.01
C VAL A 545 11.65 -7.96 -18.93
N GLY A 546 10.81 -7.84 -19.96
CA GLY A 546 10.74 -8.80 -21.07
C GLY A 546 9.90 -10.07 -20.83
N ASN A 547 9.16 -10.15 -19.72
CA ASN A 547 8.21 -11.23 -19.48
C ASN A 547 6.83 -10.85 -20.04
N LYS A 548 6.44 -11.46 -21.16
CA LYS A 548 5.10 -11.26 -21.72
C LYS A 548 4.09 -12.17 -21.03
N PRO A 549 2.85 -11.70 -20.78
CA PRO A 549 1.75 -12.54 -20.32
C PRO A 549 1.57 -13.77 -21.21
N GLU A 550 1.33 -14.94 -20.61
CA GLU A 550 0.91 -16.13 -21.36
C GLU A 550 -0.41 -15.86 -22.09
N SER A 551 -0.54 -16.34 -23.33
CA SER A 551 -1.82 -16.32 -24.04
C SER A 551 -2.79 -17.27 -23.36
N PHE A 552 -4.01 -16.81 -23.07
CA PHE A 552 -5.09 -17.63 -22.57
C PHE A 552 -6.17 -17.77 -23.64
N ALA A 553 -6.51 -19.00 -24.00
CA ALA A 553 -7.64 -19.29 -24.89
C ALA A 553 -8.87 -19.59 -24.01
N PRO A 554 -9.97 -18.84 -24.16
CA PRO A 554 -11.23 -19.17 -23.50
C PRO A 554 -11.68 -20.58 -23.85
N VAL A 555 -12.37 -21.24 -22.92
CA VAL A 555 -12.92 -22.57 -23.16
C VAL A 555 -14.09 -22.47 -24.13
N ASP A 556 -14.05 -23.26 -25.20
CA ASP A 556 -15.14 -23.30 -26.17
C ASP A 556 -16.37 -24.03 -25.59
N ILE A 557 -17.45 -23.28 -25.44
CA ILE A 557 -18.75 -23.76 -24.95
C ILE A 557 -19.86 -23.63 -26.01
N SER A 558 -19.51 -23.34 -27.26
CA SER A 558 -20.47 -23.06 -28.33
C SER A 558 -21.47 -24.21 -28.54
N ASP A 559 -20.97 -25.45 -28.61
CA ASP A 559 -21.78 -26.68 -28.69
C ASP A 559 -22.85 -26.75 -27.59
N ILE A 560 -22.46 -26.49 -26.34
CA ILE A 560 -23.37 -26.58 -25.20
C ILE A 560 -24.37 -25.42 -25.25
N THR A 561 -23.89 -24.21 -25.55
CA THR A 561 -24.71 -23.01 -25.63
C THR A 561 -25.81 -23.14 -26.68
N GLN A 562 -25.53 -23.78 -27.82
CA GLN A 562 -26.52 -24.04 -28.86
C GLN A 562 -27.59 -25.05 -28.41
N GLU A 563 -27.23 -26.04 -27.59
CA GLU A 563 -28.19 -26.95 -26.96
C GLU A 563 -29.07 -26.27 -25.91
N LEU A 564 -28.50 -25.31 -25.15
CA LEU A 564 -29.24 -24.53 -24.15
C LEU A 564 -30.38 -23.68 -24.75
N GLU A 565 -30.27 -23.32 -26.03
CA GLU A 565 -31.31 -22.58 -26.76
C GLU A 565 -32.67 -23.30 -26.76
N LYS A 566 -32.67 -24.64 -26.69
CA LYS A 566 -33.91 -25.45 -26.57
C LYS A 566 -34.67 -25.18 -25.27
N TYR A 567 -33.96 -24.81 -24.22
CA TYR A 567 -34.49 -24.52 -22.88
C TYR A 567 -34.75 -23.02 -22.67
N ARG A 568 -34.55 -22.16 -23.68
CA ARG A 568 -34.74 -20.71 -23.56
C ARG A 568 -36.09 -20.34 -22.95
N LYS A 569 -37.18 -20.97 -23.43
CA LYS A 569 -38.53 -20.68 -22.95
C LYS A 569 -38.72 -21.04 -21.47
N ASP A 570 -38.12 -22.15 -21.04
CA ASP A 570 -38.19 -22.59 -19.64
C ASP A 570 -37.47 -21.59 -18.72
N PHE A 571 -36.31 -21.08 -19.15
CA PHE A 571 -35.63 -20.00 -18.44
C PHE A 571 -36.42 -18.69 -18.47
N GLU A 572 -36.98 -18.28 -19.62
CA GLU A 572 -37.81 -17.08 -19.71
C GLU A 572 -39.04 -17.15 -18.78
N GLU A 573 -39.67 -18.33 -18.67
CA GLU A 573 -40.77 -18.56 -17.73
C GLU A 573 -40.29 -18.51 -16.27
N ALA A 574 -39.16 -19.15 -15.95
CA ALA A 574 -38.59 -19.10 -14.61
C ALA A 574 -38.23 -17.67 -14.18
N TYR A 575 -37.57 -16.89 -15.04
CA TYR A 575 -37.24 -15.49 -14.79
C TYR A 575 -38.46 -14.55 -14.78
N SER A 576 -39.61 -14.99 -15.32
CA SER A 576 -40.85 -14.21 -15.21
C SER A 576 -41.50 -14.27 -13.82
N LYS A 577 -41.04 -15.16 -12.94
CA LYS A 577 -41.48 -15.23 -11.54
C LYS A 577 -40.89 -14.05 -10.76
N THR A 578 -41.76 -13.17 -10.29
CA THR A 578 -41.37 -11.96 -9.54
C THR A 578 -40.86 -12.30 -8.14
N VAL A 579 -41.46 -13.30 -7.48
CA VAL A 579 -41.04 -13.78 -6.16
C VAL A 579 -39.71 -14.52 -6.26
N LYS A 580 -38.69 -14.05 -5.52
CA LYS A 580 -37.33 -14.61 -5.53
C LYS A 580 -37.28 -16.12 -5.28
N GLN A 581 -37.96 -16.61 -4.24
CA GLN A 581 -37.91 -18.02 -3.86
C GLN A 581 -38.51 -18.92 -4.93
N GLU A 582 -39.67 -18.53 -5.50
CA GLU A 582 -40.30 -19.25 -6.61
C GLU A 582 -39.41 -19.26 -7.86
N ARG A 583 -38.77 -18.12 -8.16
CA ARG A 583 -37.81 -17.99 -9.26
C ARG A 583 -36.62 -18.92 -9.08
N VAL A 584 -35.99 -18.92 -7.89
CA VAL A 584 -34.83 -19.78 -7.57
C VAL A 584 -35.20 -21.26 -7.72
N GLN A 585 -36.34 -21.68 -7.16
CA GLN A 585 -36.82 -23.07 -7.28
C GLN A 585 -37.08 -23.47 -8.75
N ALA A 586 -37.73 -22.59 -9.53
CA ALA A 586 -37.98 -22.84 -10.94
C ALA A 586 -36.66 -22.95 -11.73
N LEU A 587 -35.70 -22.05 -11.49
CA LEU A 587 -34.38 -22.09 -12.12
C LEU A 587 -33.59 -23.35 -11.73
N GLU A 588 -33.65 -23.79 -10.47
CA GLU A 588 -33.02 -25.05 -10.03
C GLU A 588 -33.58 -26.27 -10.77
N VAL A 589 -34.90 -26.33 -10.96
CA VAL A 589 -35.52 -27.42 -11.74
C VAL A 589 -34.99 -27.43 -13.17
N VAL A 590 -34.92 -26.27 -13.83
CA VAL A 590 -34.39 -26.14 -15.21
C VAL A 590 -32.91 -26.52 -15.26
N ARG A 591 -32.09 -25.99 -14.36
CA ARG A 591 -30.65 -26.28 -14.26
C ARG A 591 -30.38 -27.76 -14.04
N ASN A 592 -31.10 -28.40 -13.12
CA ASN A 592 -30.94 -29.83 -12.83
C ASN A 592 -31.34 -30.71 -14.01
N ASN A 593 -32.41 -30.36 -14.73
CA ASN A 593 -32.83 -31.07 -15.93
C ASN A 593 -31.77 -30.99 -17.04
N ILE A 594 -31.25 -29.79 -17.30
CA ILE A 594 -30.17 -29.55 -18.27
C ILE A 594 -28.91 -30.32 -17.87
N LEU A 595 -28.53 -30.25 -16.59
CA LEU A 595 -27.35 -30.92 -16.06
C LEU A 595 -27.43 -32.43 -16.27
N ASN A 596 -28.56 -33.05 -15.92
CA ASN A 596 -28.75 -34.49 -16.09
C ASN A 596 -28.74 -34.89 -17.57
N THR A 597 -29.49 -34.17 -18.42
CA THR A 597 -29.59 -34.47 -19.85
C THR A 597 -28.24 -34.37 -20.57
N LEU A 598 -27.49 -33.29 -20.31
CA LEU A 598 -26.20 -33.08 -20.97
C LEU A 598 -25.09 -33.96 -20.40
N LYS A 599 -25.15 -34.32 -19.10
CA LYS A 599 -24.28 -35.36 -18.53
C LYS A 599 -24.51 -36.72 -19.19
N GLU A 600 -25.76 -37.12 -19.38
CA GLU A 600 -26.10 -38.36 -20.10
C GLU A 600 -25.62 -38.34 -21.56
N ALA A 601 -25.61 -37.16 -22.18
CA ALA A 601 -25.02 -36.94 -23.50
C ALA A 601 -23.47 -36.89 -23.51
N GLY A 602 -22.82 -37.13 -22.36
CA GLY A 602 -21.36 -37.22 -22.22
C GLY A 602 -20.63 -35.88 -22.16
N LYS A 603 -21.33 -34.76 -21.90
CA LYS A 603 -20.70 -33.45 -21.71
C LYS A 603 -20.18 -33.29 -20.28
N ASP A 604 -19.09 -32.54 -20.12
CA ASP A 604 -18.48 -32.28 -18.80
C ASP A 604 -19.37 -31.38 -17.92
N GLU A 605 -19.56 -31.76 -16.66
CA GLU A 605 -20.39 -31.06 -15.68
C GLU A 605 -19.98 -29.60 -15.45
N LYS A 606 -18.68 -29.33 -15.38
CA LYS A 606 -18.19 -27.97 -15.13
C LYS A 606 -18.42 -27.09 -16.36
N LEU A 607 -18.23 -27.64 -17.56
CA LEU A 607 -18.55 -26.92 -18.81
C LEU A 607 -20.04 -26.64 -18.96
N ILE A 608 -20.90 -27.59 -18.57
CA ILE A 608 -22.35 -27.36 -18.54
C ILE A 608 -22.69 -26.21 -17.59
N THR A 609 -22.18 -26.26 -16.36
CA THR A 609 -22.46 -25.24 -15.33
C THR A 609 -22.00 -23.85 -15.77
N TYR A 610 -20.79 -23.76 -16.35
CA TYR A 610 -20.26 -22.51 -16.88
C TYR A 610 -21.09 -21.99 -18.07
N ALA A 611 -21.47 -22.86 -19.01
CA ALA A 611 -22.29 -22.50 -20.16
C ALA A 611 -23.69 -22.04 -19.76
N VAL A 612 -24.33 -22.71 -18.80
CA VAL A 612 -25.64 -22.32 -18.25
C VAL A 612 -25.56 -20.92 -17.64
N LYS A 613 -24.53 -20.63 -16.83
CA LYS A 613 -24.32 -19.30 -16.24
C LYS A 613 -24.14 -18.21 -17.31
N SER A 614 -23.35 -18.48 -18.35
CA SER A 614 -23.13 -17.54 -19.46
C SER A 614 -24.41 -17.31 -20.28
N PHE A 615 -25.19 -18.37 -20.51
CA PHE A 615 -26.47 -18.31 -21.19
C PHE A 615 -27.50 -17.50 -20.41
N GLU A 616 -27.67 -17.76 -19.12
CA GLU A 616 -28.58 -17.01 -18.24
C GLU A 616 -28.25 -15.51 -18.23
N ARG A 617 -26.95 -15.16 -18.12
CA ARG A 617 -26.49 -13.77 -18.20
C ARG A 617 -26.93 -13.12 -19.50
N SER A 618 -26.69 -13.79 -20.63
CA SER A 618 -27.06 -13.28 -21.95
C SER A 618 -28.58 -13.13 -22.11
N LEU A 619 -29.34 -14.13 -21.65
CA LEU A 619 -30.80 -14.15 -21.74
C LEU A 619 -31.46 -13.04 -20.92
N VAL A 620 -31.08 -12.89 -19.65
CA VAL A 620 -31.66 -11.86 -18.77
C VAL A 620 -31.40 -10.47 -19.32
N ARG A 621 -30.18 -10.20 -19.81
CA ARG A 621 -29.83 -8.92 -20.43
C ARG A 621 -30.65 -8.66 -21.69
N GLU A 622 -30.87 -9.68 -22.51
CA GLU A 622 -31.75 -9.58 -23.68
C GLU A 622 -33.20 -9.31 -23.27
N MET A 623 -33.73 -9.98 -22.25
CA MET A 623 -35.08 -9.77 -21.74
C MET A 623 -35.29 -8.33 -21.25
N ILE A 624 -34.36 -7.82 -20.42
CA ILE A 624 -34.42 -6.45 -19.87
C ILE A 624 -34.42 -5.41 -20.99
N ARG A 625 -33.61 -5.61 -22.04
CA ARG A 625 -33.58 -4.73 -23.21
C ARG A 625 -34.87 -4.82 -24.03
N ARG A 626 -35.24 -6.04 -24.46
CA ARG A 626 -36.34 -6.28 -25.42
C ARG A 626 -37.70 -5.87 -24.88
N LYS A 627 -37.96 -6.15 -23.59
CA LYS A 627 -39.26 -5.86 -22.97
C LYS A 627 -39.30 -4.49 -22.29
N SER A 628 -38.15 -3.84 -22.10
CA SER A 628 -38.02 -2.60 -21.30
C SER A 628 -38.58 -2.71 -19.88
N VAL A 629 -38.59 -3.92 -19.33
CA VAL A 629 -38.96 -4.23 -17.93
C VAL A 629 -37.97 -5.21 -17.34
N ARG A 630 -37.75 -5.08 -16.04
CA ARG A 630 -36.82 -5.89 -15.24
C ARG A 630 -37.41 -7.24 -14.84
N ILE A 631 -36.61 -8.07 -14.17
CA ILE A 631 -36.99 -9.41 -13.71
C ILE A 631 -38.22 -9.37 -12.79
N ASP A 632 -38.31 -8.32 -11.97
CA ASP A 632 -39.44 -8.07 -11.06
C ASP A 632 -40.50 -7.12 -11.66
N SER A 633 -40.49 -6.94 -12.99
CA SER A 633 -41.42 -6.09 -13.75
C SER A 633 -41.30 -4.57 -13.53
N ARG A 634 -40.29 -4.09 -12.78
CA ARG A 634 -40.02 -2.66 -12.62
C ARG A 634 -39.46 -2.02 -13.90
N LYS A 635 -39.62 -0.70 -14.00
CA LYS A 635 -38.83 0.14 -14.91
C LYS A 635 -37.38 0.26 -14.44
N TYR A 636 -36.52 0.79 -15.32
CA TYR A 636 -35.09 0.94 -15.04
C TYR A 636 -34.77 1.90 -13.88
N ASP A 637 -35.60 2.93 -13.68
CA ASP A 637 -35.47 3.98 -12.67
C ASP A 637 -36.34 3.77 -11.42
N GLU A 638 -37.15 2.72 -11.40
CA GLU A 638 -38.11 2.46 -10.33
C GLU A 638 -37.46 1.77 -9.13
N ILE A 639 -37.73 2.28 -7.93
CA ILE A 639 -37.25 1.75 -6.65
C ILE A 639 -38.27 0.77 -6.08
N ARG A 640 -37.81 -0.30 -5.40
CA ARG A 640 -38.71 -1.25 -4.72
C ARG A 640 -39.51 -0.58 -3.62
N GLN A 641 -40.61 -1.22 -3.21
CA GLN A 641 -41.38 -0.80 -2.04
C GLN A 641 -40.49 -0.67 -0.81
N ILE A 642 -40.68 0.41 -0.05
CA ILE A 642 -39.92 0.72 1.16
C ILE A 642 -40.88 0.71 2.35
N GLU A 643 -40.51 -0.04 3.38
CA GLU A 643 -41.20 -0.11 4.67
C GLU A 643 -40.19 0.20 5.77
N ILE A 644 -40.59 1.06 6.70
CA ILE A 644 -39.70 1.61 7.72
C ILE A 644 -40.42 1.61 9.05
N GLU A 645 -39.77 1.05 10.06
CA GLU A 645 -40.19 1.14 11.45
C GLU A 645 -39.03 1.68 12.29
N ALA A 646 -39.31 2.66 13.14
CA ALA A 646 -38.38 3.16 14.15
C ALA A 646 -38.81 2.67 15.54
N ASP A 647 -37.89 2.60 16.50
CA ASP A 647 -38.19 2.27 17.90
C ASP A 647 -38.82 0.89 18.11
N ILE A 648 -38.36 -0.11 17.37
CA ILE A 648 -38.96 -1.46 17.39
C ILE A 648 -38.50 -2.31 18.59
N LEU A 649 -37.36 -1.98 19.20
CA LEU A 649 -36.79 -2.73 20.33
C LEU A 649 -36.86 -1.91 21.63
N PRO A 650 -37.72 -2.29 22.61
CA PRO A 650 -38.02 -1.43 23.78
C PRO A 650 -36.85 -1.06 24.70
N LYS A 651 -35.77 -1.88 24.74
CA LYS A 651 -34.64 -1.68 25.66
C LYS A 651 -33.37 -1.15 24.98
N THR A 652 -33.37 -0.99 23.66
CA THR A 652 -32.19 -0.45 22.96
C THR A 652 -32.21 1.08 23.05
N HIS A 653 -31.05 1.72 22.90
CA HIS A 653 -30.99 3.18 22.95
C HIS A 653 -31.68 3.78 21.72
N GLY A 654 -31.49 3.16 20.55
CA GLY A 654 -32.35 3.33 19.39
C GLY A 654 -32.35 2.12 18.49
N SER A 655 -33.38 2.00 17.66
CA SER A 655 -33.50 0.91 16.69
C SER A 655 -34.31 1.32 15.47
N ALA A 656 -34.05 0.64 14.36
CA ALA A 656 -34.78 0.78 13.12
C ALA A 656 -34.87 -0.56 12.38
N LEU A 657 -36.03 -0.86 11.80
CA LEU A 657 -36.18 -1.87 10.77
C LEU A 657 -36.37 -1.14 9.44
N PHE A 658 -35.40 -1.28 8.55
CA PHE A 658 -35.49 -0.73 7.20
C PHE A 658 -35.62 -1.88 6.21
N THR A 659 -36.73 -1.91 5.47
CA THR A 659 -37.03 -2.92 4.46
C THR A 659 -37.20 -2.24 3.11
N ARG A 660 -36.48 -2.70 2.09
CA ARG A 660 -36.63 -2.27 0.69
C ARG A 660 -36.73 -3.49 -0.21
N GLY A 661 -37.94 -3.78 -0.68
CA GLY A 661 -38.27 -5.07 -1.30
C GLY A 661 -37.89 -6.22 -0.37
N SER A 662 -37.13 -7.19 -0.87
CA SER A 662 -36.62 -8.34 -0.09
C SER A 662 -35.21 -8.11 0.50
N THR A 663 -34.87 -6.86 0.80
CA THR A 663 -33.67 -6.50 1.57
C THR A 663 -34.09 -5.81 2.86
N GLN A 664 -33.76 -6.42 4.00
CA GLN A 664 -34.15 -5.94 5.32
C GLN A 664 -32.94 -5.84 6.24
N ALA A 665 -32.78 -4.70 6.89
CA ALA A 665 -31.74 -4.45 7.88
C ALA A 665 -32.38 -4.04 9.22
N LEU A 666 -32.10 -4.81 10.26
CA LEU A 666 -32.36 -4.43 11.64
C LEU A 666 -31.13 -3.69 12.16
N VAL A 667 -31.28 -2.39 12.40
CA VAL A 667 -30.18 -1.55 12.87
C VAL A 667 -30.44 -1.11 14.30
N VAL A 668 -29.44 -1.27 15.16
CA VAL A 668 -29.51 -0.97 16.59
C VAL A 668 -28.36 -0.07 16.99
N THR A 669 -28.69 1.01 17.69
CA THR A 669 -27.71 1.95 18.23
C THR A 669 -27.60 1.78 19.74
N ALA A 670 -26.36 1.79 20.23
CA ALA A 670 -26.01 1.87 21.64
C ALA A 670 -25.06 3.05 21.87
N LEU A 671 -25.24 3.72 23.01
CA LEU A 671 -24.40 4.82 23.47
C LEU A 671 -23.57 4.34 24.66
N GLY A 672 -22.30 4.74 24.68
CA GLY A 672 -21.34 4.40 25.71
C GLY A 672 -20.53 5.62 26.16
N THR A 673 -19.62 5.34 27.08
CA THR A 673 -18.66 6.29 27.67
C THR A 673 -17.33 6.29 26.93
N THR A 674 -16.39 7.17 27.27
CA THR A 674 -15.03 7.19 26.68
C THR A 674 -14.26 5.88 26.93
N GLN A 675 -14.62 5.10 27.96
CA GLN A 675 -14.04 3.77 28.21
C GLN A 675 -14.51 2.71 27.20
N ASP A 676 -15.64 2.94 26.56
CA ASP A 676 -16.22 2.02 25.56
C ASP A 676 -15.69 2.30 24.14
N GLU A 677 -14.85 3.33 23.97
CA GLU A 677 -14.16 3.61 22.71
C GLU A 677 -13.25 2.45 22.32
N GLN A 678 -13.25 2.14 21.03
CA GLN A 678 -12.36 1.12 20.51
C GLN A 678 -10.95 1.69 20.37
N ILE A 679 -9.98 1.10 21.08
CA ILE A 679 -8.57 1.38 20.87
C ILE A 679 -8.13 0.62 19.61
N VAL A 680 -7.81 1.36 18.56
CA VAL A 680 -7.32 0.82 17.29
C VAL A 680 -5.80 0.97 17.26
N ASP A 681 -5.09 -0.15 17.37
CA ASP A 681 -3.65 -0.25 17.11
C ASP A 681 -3.45 -0.28 15.59
N ASP A 682 -3.25 0.90 15.00
CA ASP A 682 -2.99 1.07 13.57
C ASP A 682 -1.50 1.40 13.35
N ILE A 683 -1.01 1.21 12.14
CA ILE A 683 0.38 1.51 11.79
C ILE A 683 0.70 2.98 12.08
N GLU A 684 -0.21 3.90 11.72
CA GLU A 684 -0.12 5.35 11.99
C GLU A 684 -0.08 5.72 13.48
N GLY A 685 -0.40 4.77 14.36
CA GLY A 685 -0.45 4.95 15.80
C GLY A 685 -1.82 4.63 16.40
N ASP A 686 -1.80 4.46 17.71
CA ASP A 686 -2.98 4.16 18.50
C ASP A 686 -3.97 5.33 18.42
N ARG A 687 -5.18 5.05 17.94
CA ARG A 687 -6.29 6.00 18.01
C ARG A 687 -7.45 5.40 18.78
N ARG A 688 -8.32 6.27 19.29
CA ARG A 688 -9.58 5.88 19.89
C ARG A 688 -10.71 6.19 18.93
N GLU A 689 -11.38 5.15 18.47
CA GLU A 689 -12.55 5.24 17.62
C GLU A 689 -13.79 5.37 18.49
N HIS A 690 -14.50 6.49 18.34
CA HIS A 690 -15.70 6.80 19.12
C HIS A 690 -16.98 6.47 18.36
N PHE A 691 -16.91 6.28 17.04
CA PHE A 691 -18.03 5.80 16.22
C PHE A 691 -17.70 4.45 15.58
N MET A 692 -18.42 3.42 15.99
CA MET A 692 -18.27 2.06 15.49
C MET A 692 -19.53 1.64 14.74
N LEU A 693 -19.38 1.15 13.51
CA LEU A 693 -20.47 0.54 12.75
C LEU A 693 -20.10 -0.89 12.39
N HIS A 694 -20.79 -1.85 13.01
CA HIS A 694 -20.63 -3.26 12.74
C HIS A 694 -21.76 -3.76 11.85
N TYR A 695 -21.39 -4.50 10.81
CA TYR A 695 -22.30 -5.08 9.84
C TYR A 695 -22.17 -6.61 9.91
N ASN A 696 -23.30 -7.29 10.04
CA ASN A 696 -23.38 -8.74 10.14
C ASN A 696 -24.30 -9.28 9.03
N PHE A 697 -23.85 -10.33 8.34
CA PHE A 697 -24.61 -10.96 7.26
C PHE A 697 -24.83 -12.45 7.57
N PRO A 698 -25.85 -12.77 8.38
CA PRO A 698 -26.12 -14.15 8.75
C PRO A 698 -26.62 -14.98 7.55
N PRO A 699 -26.35 -16.29 7.51
CA PRO A 699 -26.71 -17.15 6.36
C PRO A 699 -28.21 -17.21 6.07
N PHE A 700 -29.04 -17.11 7.12
CA PHE A 700 -30.49 -17.12 6.95
C PHE A 700 -31.00 -15.93 6.14
N ALA A 701 -30.25 -14.82 6.05
CA ALA A 701 -30.64 -13.63 5.28
C ALA A 701 -30.79 -13.91 3.78
N VAL A 702 -30.14 -14.97 3.28
CA VAL A 702 -30.26 -15.45 1.90
C VAL A 702 -30.95 -16.82 1.83
N GLY A 703 -31.46 -17.34 2.96
CA GLY A 703 -32.11 -18.65 3.03
C GLY A 703 -31.13 -19.83 3.05
N GLU A 704 -29.85 -19.61 3.38
CA GLU A 704 -28.82 -20.66 3.41
C GLU A 704 -28.56 -21.18 4.83
N ALA A 705 -28.15 -22.44 4.93
CA ALA A 705 -27.72 -23.06 6.18
C ALA A 705 -26.18 -23.16 6.22
N SER A 706 -25.51 -22.30 6.99
CA SER A 706 -24.07 -22.40 7.25
C SER A 706 -23.69 -22.02 8.67
N ALA A 707 -22.51 -22.45 9.13
CA ALA A 707 -22.02 -22.09 10.45
C ALA A 707 -21.70 -20.59 10.55
N ILE A 708 -22.13 -19.96 11.64
CA ILE A 708 -21.79 -18.56 11.95
C ILE A 708 -20.30 -18.49 12.29
N ARG A 709 -19.57 -17.60 11.61
CA ARG A 709 -18.12 -17.38 11.80
C ARG A 709 -17.88 -15.91 12.16
N ALA A 710 -16.62 -15.59 12.48
CA ALA A 710 -16.21 -14.19 12.62
C ALA A 710 -16.43 -13.43 11.30
N PRO A 711 -16.68 -12.11 11.37
CA PRO A 711 -16.94 -11.30 10.18
C PRO A 711 -15.87 -11.46 9.10
N GLY A 712 -16.31 -11.75 7.88
CA GLY A 712 -15.46 -11.87 6.72
C GLY A 712 -15.09 -10.52 6.10
N ARG A 713 -14.24 -10.56 5.06
CA ARG A 713 -13.81 -9.34 4.34
C ARG A 713 -14.99 -8.52 3.81
N ARG A 714 -16.04 -9.18 3.31
CA ARG A 714 -17.22 -8.48 2.73
C ARG A 714 -18.02 -7.74 3.79
N GLU A 715 -18.20 -8.34 4.96
CA GLU A 715 -18.90 -7.72 6.08
C GLU A 715 -18.16 -6.50 6.60
N ILE A 716 -16.83 -6.60 6.78
CA ILE A 716 -15.97 -5.46 7.13
C ILE A 716 -16.06 -4.35 6.07
N GLY A 717 -16.00 -4.71 4.78
CA GLY A 717 -16.09 -3.74 3.68
C GLY A 717 -17.44 -3.02 3.60
N HIS A 718 -18.55 -3.75 3.74
CA HIS A 718 -19.89 -3.16 3.77
C HIS A 718 -20.10 -2.29 5.01
N GLY A 719 -19.63 -2.74 6.17
CA GLY A 719 -19.66 -1.96 7.40
C GLY A 719 -18.88 -0.66 7.26
N LYS A 720 -17.66 -0.69 6.70
CA LYS A 720 -16.88 0.53 6.48
C LYS A 720 -17.50 1.46 5.44
N LEU A 721 -18.12 0.94 4.38
CA LEU A 721 -18.86 1.78 3.43
C LEU A 721 -20.02 2.52 4.12
N ALA A 722 -20.81 1.81 4.93
CA ALA A 722 -21.90 2.44 5.67
C ALA A 722 -21.37 3.43 6.71
N TRP A 723 -20.24 3.13 7.35
CA TRP A 723 -19.55 4.03 8.25
C TRP A 723 -19.13 5.32 7.54
N LYS A 724 -18.50 5.21 6.35
CA LYS A 724 -18.09 6.36 5.52
C LYS A 724 -19.28 7.21 5.09
N ALA A 725 -20.43 6.60 4.86
CA ALA A 725 -21.66 7.32 4.49
C ALA A 725 -22.25 8.14 5.66
N ILE A 726 -22.09 7.67 6.90
CA ILE A 726 -22.71 8.28 8.10
C ILE A 726 -21.75 9.23 8.82
N HIS A 727 -20.45 8.91 8.85
CA HIS A 727 -19.44 9.69 9.56
C HIS A 727 -19.46 11.20 9.24
N PRO A 728 -19.63 11.64 7.97
CA PRO A 728 -19.65 13.07 7.63
C PRO A 728 -20.81 13.88 8.22
N VAL A 729 -21.89 13.23 8.67
CA VAL A 729 -23.06 13.89 9.28
C VAL A 729 -23.14 13.71 10.79
N LEU A 730 -22.17 13.03 11.40
CA LEU A 730 -22.15 12.86 12.85
C LEU A 730 -21.78 14.18 13.55
N PRO A 731 -22.36 14.43 14.74
CA PRO A 731 -21.96 15.56 15.56
C PRO A 731 -20.53 15.38 16.08
N ASP A 732 -19.86 16.50 16.34
CA ASP A 732 -18.57 16.46 17.02
C ASP A 732 -18.73 15.91 18.45
N LYS A 733 -17.68 15.25 18.96
CA LYS A 733 -17.64 14.73 20.34
C LYS A 733 -17.86 15.82 21.40
N SER A 734 -17.59 17.08 21.08
CA SER A 734 -17.84 18.20 21.99
C SER A 734 -19.33 18.53 22.15
N GLU A 735 -20.11 18.32 21.09
CA GLU A 735 -21.56 18.52 21.04
C GLU A 735 -22.31 17.30 21.57
N PHE A 736 -21.88 16.10 21.18
CA PHE A 736 -22.48 14.85 21.64
C PHE A 736 -21.41 13.95 22.28
N PRO A 737 -21.16 14.07 23.60
CA PRO A 737 -20.03 13.43 24.29
C PRO A 737 -20.26 11.95 24.61
N TYR A 738 -20.65 11.18 23.59
CA TYR A 738 -20.95 9.76 23.67
C TYR A 738 -20.10 8.98 22.69
N THR A 739 -19.75 7.77 23.10
CA THR A 739 -19.29 6.73 22.17
C THR A 739 -20.51 6.11 21.51
N ILE A 740 -20.54 6.02 20.18
CA ILE A 740 -21.67 5.52 19.41
C ILE A 740 -21.29 4.18 18.79
N ARG A 741 -22.06 3.13 19.12
CA ARG A 741 -21.97 1.83 18.45
C ARG A 741 -23.27 1.54 17.71
N VAL A 742 -23.16 1.32 16.41
CA VAL A 742 -24.24 0.85 15.56
C VAL A 742 -23.96 -0.59 15.15
N VAL A 743 -24.99 -1.44 15.22
CA VAL A 743 -24.95 -2.80 14.71
C VAL A 743 -26.07 -2.97 13.70
N SER A 744 -25.72 -3.39 12.49
CA SER A 744 -26.68 -3.74 11.43
C SER A 744 -26.69 -5.24 11.23
N GLU A 745 -27.83 -5.84 11.55
CA GLU A 745 -28.13 -7.25 11.32
C GLU A 745 -28.98 -7.36 10.05
N ILE A 746 -28.43 -7.98 9.01
CA ILE A 746 -29.19 -8.19 7.78
C ILE A 746 -30.13 -9.37 7.98
N MET A 747 -31.44 -9.09 7.89
CA MET A 747 -32.49 -10.09 8.10
C MET A 747 -32.93 -10.74 6.79
N GLU A 748 -32.90 -9.97 5.70
CA GLU A 748 -33.19 -10.43 4.34
C GLU A 748 -32.25 -9.72 3.37
N SER A 749 -31.83 -10.39 2.30
CA SER A 749 -30.98 -9.78 1.27
C SER A 749 -31.36 -10.22 -0.13
N ASP A 750 -31.80 -9.26 -0.93
CA ASP A 750 -31.99 -9.40 -2.37
C ASP A 750 -31.54 -8.16 -3.14
N GLY A 751 -30.53 -7.46 -2.63
CA GLY A 751 -29.94 -6.30 -3.29
C GLY A 751 -29.47 -5.26 -2.29
N SER A 752 -28.16 -4.98 -2.31
CA SER A 752 -27.49 -3.91 -1.57
C SER A 752 -27.93 -3.68 -0.12
N SER A 753 -27.77 -4.71 0.71
CA SER A 753 -27.90 -4.64 2.17
C SER A 753 -27.00 -3.59 2.85
N SER A 754 -25.88 -3.20 2.22
CA SER A 754 -25.03 -2.10 2.71
C SER A 754 -25.75 -0.75 2.66
N MET A 755 -26.53 -0.48 1.61
CA MET A 755 -27.31 0.76 1.49
C MET A 755 -28.56 0.74 2.38
N ALA A 756 -29.17 -0.43 2.59
CA ALA A 756 -30.19 -0.60 3.64
C ALA A 756 -29.63 -0.30 5.04
N THR A 757 -28.38 -0.71 5.30
CA THR A 757 -27.67 -0.40 6.55
C THR A 757 -27.48 1.11 6.74
N VAL A 758 -27.12 1.85 5.69
CA VAL A 758 -27.01 3.32 5.75
C VAL A 758 -28.34 3.95 6.16
N CYS A 759 -29.43 3.58 5.47
CA CYS A 759 -30.76 4.12 5.74
C CYS A 759 -31.22 3.78 7.18
N GLY A 760 -31.11 2.51 7.57
CA GLY A 760 -31.46 2.06 8.92
C GLY A 760 -30.59 2.69 10.01
N THR A 761 -29.30 2.95 9.74
CA THR A 761 -28.41 3.66 10.67
C THR A 761 -28.85 5.10 10.87
N SER A 762 -29.18 5.82 9.79
CA SER A 762 -29.67 7.18 9.89
C SER A 762 -30.93 7.27 10.77
N ILE A 763 -31.89 6.35 10.58
CA ILE A 763 -33.11 6.26 11.39
C ILE A 763 -32.79 5.88 12.84
N ALA A 764 -31.95 4.86 13.07
CA ALA A 764 -31.63 4.39 14.42
C ALA A 764 -30.85 5.43 15.24
N LEU A 765 -29.98 6.23 14.61
CA LEU A 765 -29.30 7.36 15.24
C LEU A 765 -30.31 8.45 15.64
N MET A 766 -31.22 8.82 14.74
CA MET A 766 -32.28 9.79 15.03
C MET A 766 -33.22 9.31 16.12
N ASP A 767 -33.63 8.03 16.10
CA ASP A 767 -34.45 7.40 17.16
C ASP A 767 -33.73 7.41 18.52
N THR A 768 -32.41 7.28 18.52
CA THR A 768 -31.60 7.37 19.74
C THR A 768 -31.59 8.79 20.30
N GLY A 769 -31.78 9.82 19.47
CA GLY A 769 -31.58 11.22 19.83
C GLY A 769 -30.16 11.73 19.53
N VAL A 770 -29.40 11.04 18.67
CA VAL A 770 -28.11 11.54 18.17
C VAL A 770 -28.38 12.71 17.22
N PRO A 771 -27.81 13.91 17.46
CA PRO A 771 -28.03 15.09 16.64
C PRO A 771 -27.19 15.02 15.35
N ILE A 772 -27.56 14.12 14.43
CA ILE A 772 -26.94 14.08 13.11
C ILE A 772 -27.33 15.33 12.30
N LYS A 773 -26.39 15.86 11.51
CA LYS A 773 -26.56 17.09 10.72
C LYS A 773 -27.76 17.00 9.77
N ALA A 774 -27.93 15.84 9.11
CA ALA A 774 -29.03 15.56 8.20
C ALA A 774 -29.23 14.03 8.04
N PRO A 775 -30.45 13.56 7.69
CA PRO A 775 -30.68 12.17 7.33
C PRO A 775 -29.89 11.75 6.08
N VAL A 776 -29.40 10.52 6.08
CA VAL A 776 -28.59 9.96 4.97
C VAL A 776 -29.26 8.72 4.42
N ALA A 777 -29.48 8.68 3.11
CA ALA A 777 -29.96 7.50 2.40
C ALA A 777 -28.91 6.97 1.44
N GLY A 778 -29.04 5.69 1.10
CA GLY A 778 -28.18 5.01 0.14
C GLY A 778 -28.98 4.28 -0.94
N ILE A 779 -28.47 4.29 -2.17
CA ILE A 779 -29.01 3.53 -3.29
C ILE A 779 -27.89 2.74 -3.99
N ALA A 780 -28.24 1.57 -4.51
CA ALA A 780 -27.38 0.80 -5.39
C ALA A 780 -27.92 0.81 -6.81
N MET A 781 -27.02 1.03 -7.74
CA MET A 781 -27.26 1.17 -9.16
C MET A 781 -26.47 0.09 -9.89
N GLY A 782 -26.97 -0.32 -11.06
CA GLY A 782 -26.27 -1.24 -11.93
C GLY A 782 -26.23 -0.78 -13.36
N LEU A 783 -25.43 -1.47 -14.16
CA LEU A 783 -25.27 -1.21 -15.58
C LEU A 783 -25.41 -2.51 -16.35
N ILE A 784 -26.13 -2.46 -17.46
CA ILE A 784 -26.06 -3.47 -18.52
C ILE A 784 -25.53 -2.76 -19.75
N LYS A 785 -24.35 -3.16 -20.23
CA LYS A 785 -23.71 -2.60 -21.42
C LYS A 785 -23.58 -3.68 -22.49
N ASP A 786 -24.14 -3.46 -23.67
CA ASP A 786 -23.95 -4.36 -24.81
C ASP A 786 -23.52 -3.56 -26.02
N LYS A 787 -22.27 -3.78 -26.44
CA LYS A 787 -21.59 -3.00 -27.47
C LYS A 787 -21.66 -1.51 -27.15
N ASN A 788 -22.51 -0.76 -27.85
CA ASN A 788 -22.66 0.69 -27.73
C ASN A 788 -23.91 1.11 -26.93
N GLU A 789 -24.83 0.19 -26.63
CA GLU A 789 -26.02 0.47 -25.85
C GLU A 789 -25.74 0.22 -24.36
N HIS A 790 -26.30 1.07 -23.51
CA HIS A 790 -26.21 0.94 -22.06
C HIS A 790 -27.55 1.24 -21.39
N ILE A 791 -27.84 0.49 -20.33
CA ILE A 791 -29.01 0.68 -19.47
C ILE A 791 -28.52 0.80 -18.03
N ILE A 792 -28.91 1.88 -17.37
CA ILE A 792 -28.63 2.12 -15.95
C ILE A 792 -29.86 1.70 -15.15
N LEU A 793 -29.65 0.84 -14.15
CA LEU A 793 -30.68 0.28 -13.29
C LEU A 793 -30.62 0.90 -11.90
N SER A 794 -31.75 1.34 -11.36
CA SER A 794 -31.89 1.84 -9.99
C SER A 794 -32.36 0.75 -9.04
N ASP A 795 -31.80 0.75 -7.83
CA ASP A 795 -32.12 -0.21 -6.78
C ASP A 795 -32.09 -1.66 -7.28
N ILE A 796 -30.89 -2.09 -7.66
CA ILE A 796 -30.64 -3.39 -8.28
C ILE A 796 -30.96 -4.57 -7.34
N LEU A 797 -31.49 -5.63 -7.94
CA LEU A 797 -31.65 -6.94 -7.31
C LEU A 797 -30.32 -7.70 -7.21
N GLY A 798 -30.27 -8.74 -6.38
CA GLY A 798 -29.11 -9.65 -6.33
C GLY A 798 -28.80 -10.30 -7.69
N ASP A 799 -29.82 -10.71 -8.43
CA ASP A 799 -29.69 -11.26 -9.79
C ASP A 799 -29.11 -10.22 -10.77
N GLU A 800 -29.55 -8.96 -10.68
CA GLU A 800 -29.14 -7.88 -11.57
C GLU A 800 -27.71 -7.41 -11.27
N ASP A 801 -27.30 -7.40 -9.99
CA ASP A 801 -25.90 -7.26 -9.62
C ASP A 801 -25.11 -8.40 -10.27
N TYR A 802 -25.44 -9.65 -9.97
CA TYR A 802 -24.69 -10.82 -10.42
C TYR A 802 -24.49 -10.89 -11.94
N LEU A 803 -25.51 -10.51 -12.73
CA LEU A 803 -25.50 -10.57 -14.20
C LEU A 803 -25.12 -9.24 -14.89
N GLY A 804 -25.10 -8.14 -14.14
CA GLY A 804 -24.76 -6.80 -14.58
C GLY A 804 -23.25 -6.60 -14.79
N ASP A 805 -22.90 -5.42 -15.27
CA ASP A 805 -21.52 -5.01 -15.59
C ASP A 805 -20.91 -4.04 -14.58
N MET A 806 -21.74 -3.45 -13.72
CA MET A 806 -21.34 -2.46 -12.71
C MET A 806 -22.21 -2.62 -11.46
N ASP A 807 -21.59 -2.46 -10.30
CA ASP A 807 -22.22 -2.27 -8.99
C ASP A 807 -21.79 -0.90 -8.45
N PHE A 808 -22.71 0.06 -8.47
CA PHE A 808 -22.46 1.47 -8.15
C PHE A 808 -23.35 1.92 -7.00
N LYS A 809 -22.76 2.23 -5.86
CA LYS A 809 -23.47 2.61 -4.64
C LYS A 809 -23.21 4.07 -4.32
N VAL A 810 -24.28 4.81 -4.09
CA VAL A 810 -24.24 6.22 -3.74
C VAL A 810 -25.00 6.41 -2.44
N ALA A 811 -24.38 7.06 -1.46
CA ALA A 811 -25.04 7.49 -0.24
C ALA A 811 -24.85 8.99 -0.03
N GLY A 812 -25.81 9.62 0.64
CA GLY A 812 -25.78 11.06 0.86
C GLY A 812 -27.08 11.61 1.44
N THR A 813 -27.07 12.92 1.65
CA THR A 813 -28.20 13.72 2.13
C THR A 813 -28.96 14.31 0.93
N SER A 814 -29.87 15.25 1.21
CA SER A 814 -30.49 16.07 0.15
C SER A 814 -29.48 17.00 -0.54
N GLU A 815 -28.47 17.47 0.19
CA GLU A 815 -27.53 18.50 -0.27
C GLU A 815 -26.36 17.91 -1.05
N GLY A 816 -25.95 16.68 -0.76
CA GLY A 816 -24.79 16.08 -1.43
C GLY A 816 -24.54 14.62 -1.12
N ILE A 817 -23.47 14.10 -1.71
CA ILE A 817 -22.95 12.75 -1.52
C ILE A 817 -22.11 12.71 -0.26
N THR A 818 -22.27 11.65 0.54
CA THR A 818 -21.42 11.35 1.70
C THR A 818 -20.52 10.14 1.48
N ALA A 819 -20.90 9.21 0.60
CA ALA A 819 -20.04 8.12 0.18
C ALA A 819 -20.37 7.65 -1.24
N LEU A 820 -19.34 7.24 -1.97
CA LEU A 820 -19.44 6.65 -3.30
C LEU A 820 -18.64 5.36 -3.35
N GLN A 821 -19.21 4.31 -3.92
CA GLN A 821 -18.49 3.09 -4.23
C GLN A 821 -18.86 2.61 -5.62
N MET A 822 -17.88 2.35 -6.48
CA MET A 822 -18.09 1.79 -7.81
C MET A 822 -17.21 0.56 -8.00
N ASP A 823 -17.82 -0.51 -8.48
CA ASP A 823 -17.16 -1.75 -8.89
C ASP A 823 -17.53 -2.12 -10.31
N MET A 824 -16.53 -2.22 -11.18
CA MET A 824 -16.73 -2.71 -12.54
C MET A 824 -16.52 -4.23 -12.62
N LYS A 825 -17.35 -4.90 -13.42
CA LYS A 825 -17.20 -6.32 -13.81
C LYS A 825 -16.72 -6.49 -15.24
N ILE A 826 -16.63 -5.39 -15.98
CA ILE A 826 -16.03 -5.28 -17.29
C ILE A 826 -14.78 -4.39 -17.20
N PRO A 827 -13.93 -4.33 -18.25
CA PRO A 827 -12.73 -3.48 -18.29
C PRO A 827 -12.98 -1.96 -18.32
N GLY A 828 -13.93 -1.46 -17.54
CA GLY A 828 -14.18 -0.05 -17.28
C GLY A 828 -15.34 0.58 -18.06
N ILE A 829 -15.67 1.82 -17.69
CA ILE A 829 -16.72 2.65 -18.31
C ILE A 829 -16.24 4.08 -18.60
N SER A 830 -16.98 4.77 -19.47
CA SER A 830 -16.76 6.18 -19.80
C SER A 830 -17.33 7.11 -18.73
N PHE A 831 -16.80 8.33 -18.66
CA PHE A 831 -17.30 9.38 -17.76
C PHE A 831 -18.76 9.74 -17.98
N GLU A 832 -19.25 9.68 -19.22
CA GLU A 832 -20.67 9.94 -19.53
C GLU A 832 -21.60 8.95 -18.82
N ILE A 833 -21.21 7.68 -18.72
CA ILE A 833 -22.00 6.66 -18.00
C ILE A 833 -21.97 6.94 -16.50
N VAL A 834 -20.81 7.35 -15.96
CA VAL A 834 -20.66 7.73 -14.54
C VAL A 834 -21.57 8.92 -14.21
N GLU A 835 -21.57 9.96 -15.04
CA GLU A 835 -22.39 11.15 -14.89
C GLU A 835 -23.89 10.83 -14.86
N LYS A 836 -24.40 10.11 -15.87
CA LYS A 836 -25.81 9.68 -15.91
C LYS A 836 -26.17 8.78 -14.72
N SER A 837 -25.23 7.93 -14.27
CA SER A 837 -25.44 7.07 -13.11
C SER A 837 -25.58 7.87 -11.81
N LEU A 838 -24.79 8.94 -11.64
CA LEU A 838 -24.90 9.86 -10.51
C LEU A 838 -26.23 10.63 -10.53
N GLU A 839 -26.66 11.13 -11.69
CA GLU A 839 -27.94 11.83 -11.85
C GLU A 839 -29.12 10.94 -11.46
N GLN A 840 -29.18 9.73 -12.00
CA GLN A 840 -30.24 8.78 -11.70
C GLN A 840 -30.19 8.31 -10.23
N ALA A 841 -28.98 8.12 -9.69
CA ALA A 841 -28.78 7.80 -8.27
C ALA A 841 -29.27 8.91 -7.34
N LYS A 842 -29.08 10.19 -7.71
CA LYS A 842 -29.58 11.33 -6.94
C LYS A 842 -31.10 11.30 -6.83
N VAL A 843 -31.80 11.10 -7.95
CA VAL A 843 -33.27 10.99 -7.97
C VAL A 843 -33.73 9.87 -7.04
N GLY A 844 -33.08 8.70 -7.13
CA GLY A 844 -33.43 7.57 -6.29
C GLY A 844 -33.12 7.76 -4.81
N ARG A 845 -31.98 8.38 -4.48
CA ARG A 845 -31.58 8.74 -3.11
C ARG A 845 -32.61 9.67 -2.46
N LEU A 846 -33.02 10.72 -3.17
CA LEU A 846 -34.02 11.67 -2.69
C LEU A 846 -35.38 11.02 -2.45
N HIS A 847 -35.79 10.08 -3.32
CA HIS A 847 -37.02 9.31 -3.11
C HIS A 847 -36.98 8.47 -1.82
N ILE A 848 -35.84 7.82 -1.54
CA ILE A 848 -35.67 7.04 -0.30
C ILE A 848 -35.69 7.97 0.92
N LEU A 849 -35.01 9.12 0.86
CA LEU A 849 -35.05 10.13 1.93
C LEU A 849 -36.47 10.61 2.22
N GLU A 850 -37.29 10.85 1.18
CA GLU A 850 -38.70 11.22 1.35
C GLU A 850 -39.46 10.16 2.18
N LYS A 851 -39.27 8.87 1.88
CA LYS A 851 -39.88 7.78 2.65
C LYS A 851 -39.37 7.69 4.08
N MET A 852 -38.08 7.91 4.30
CA MET A 852 -37.48 7.95 5.64
C MET A 852 -38.05 9.09 6.48
N ASN A 853 -38.10 10.30 5.91
CA ASN A 853 -38.58 11.51 6.58
C ASN A 853 -40.08 11.44 6.92
N ALA A 854 -40.86 10.64 6.20
CA ALA A 854 -42.26 10.37 6.54
C ALA A 854 -42.43 9.59 7.86
N VAL A 855 -41.40 8.87 8.32
CA VAL A 855 -41.39 8.14 9.60
C VAL A 855 -40.68 8.93 10.69
N ILE A 856 -39.47 9.43 10.40
CA ILE A 856 -38.69 10.26 11.31
C ILE A 856 -37.89 11.28 10.50
N SER A 857 -38.27 12.56 10.59
CA SER A 857 -37.65 13.65 9.84
C SER A 857 -36.49 14.32 10.58
N GLU A 858 -36.47 14.21 11.92
CA GLU A 858 -35.47 14.82 12.80
C GLU A 858 -35.14 13.86 13.94
N HIS A 859 -33.96 14.02 14.54
CA HIS A 859 -33.60 13.27 15.73
C HIS A 859 -34.56 13.56 16.89
N ARG A 860 -34.74 12.60 17.80
CA ARG A 860 -35.51 12.84 19.02
C ARG A 860 -34.88 13.97 19.85
N LYS A 861 -35.73 14.80 20.45
CA LYS A 861 -35.30 15.97 21.25
C LYS A 861 -34.54 15.58 22.52
N ASP A 862 -34.83 14.40 23.07
CA ASP A 862 -34.16 13.86 24.24
C ASP A 862 -33.86 12.37 24.00
N ILE A 863 -32.82 11.88 24.66
CA ILE A 863 -32.41 10.48 24.68
C ILE A 863 -33.34 9.68 25.62
N LYS A 864 -33.58 8.38 25.35
CA LYS A 864 -34.50 7.55 26.16
C LYS A 864 -34.03 7.42 27.63
N ASP A 865 -34.94 7.10 28.55
CA ASP A 865 -34.67 7.10 30.00
C ASP A 865 -33.59 6.10 30.45
N HIS A 866 -33.46 4.97 29.76
CA HIS A 866 -32.44 3.95 30.05
C HIS A 866 -31.09 4.23 29.39
N VAL A 867 -30.96 5.33 28.64
CA VAL A 867 -29.70 5.78 28.04
C VAL A 867 -28.91 6.55 29.10
N PRO A 868 -27.61 6.22 29.33
CA PRO A 868 -26.79 6.97 30.27
C PRO A 868 -26.79 8.47 29.95
N ARG A 869 -27.14 9.31 30.92
CA ARG A 869 -27.04 10.76 30.85
C ARG A 869 -25.60 11.20 31.10
N VAL A 870 -25.12 12.16 30.31
CA VAL A 870 -23.82 12.81 30.50
C VAL A 870 -24.02 14.20 31.07
N LEU A 871 -23.45 14.44 32.24
CA LEU A 871 -23.36 15.77 32.83
C LEU A 871 -21.90 16.22 32.79
N SER A 872 -21.64 17.34 32.12
CA SER A 872 -20.30 17.93 32.06
C SER A 872 -20.21 19.22 32.88
N PHE A 873 -19.10 19.40 33.60
CA PHE A 873 -18.75 20.65 34.28
C PHE A 873 -17.24 20.83 34.35
N TYR A 874 -16.77 22.02 34.71
CA TYR A 874 -15.33 22.32 34.82
C TYR A 874 -14.91 22.47 36.28
N ILE A 875 -13.71 21.99 36.58
CA ILE A 875 -12.99 22.24 37.83
C ILE A 875 -11.64 22.90 37.52
N ASP A 876 -11.12 23.66 38.47
CA ASP A 876 -9.80 24.29 38.30
C ASP A 876 -8.70 23.22 38.17
N LYS A 877 -7.70 23.47 37.32
CA LYS A 877 -6.65 22.48 36.99
C LYS A 877 -5.83 22.05 38.21
N ASP A 878 -5.62 22.94 39.16
CA ASP A 878 -4.95 22.68 40.44
C ASP A 878 -5.76 21.73 41.34
N LYS A 879 -7.09 21.69 41.16
CA LYS A 879 -8.00 20.81 41.94
C LYS A 879 -8.15 19.41 41.36
N ILE A 880 -7.65 19.12 40.15
CA ILE A 880 -7.70 17.78 39.52
C ILE A 880 -7.08 16.70 40.43
N SER A 881 -5.96 17.00 41.08
CA SER A 881 -5.27 16.05 41.98
C SER A 881 -6.12 15.73 43.22
N ALA A 882 -6.79 16.74 43.79
CA ALA A 882 -7.69 16.57 44.93
C ALA A 882 -8.95 15.78 44.53
N ALA A 883 -9.50 16.12 43.36
CA ALA A 883 -10.63 15.44 42.73
C ALA A 883 -10.39 13.94 42.55
N ILE A 884 -9.26 13.54 41.96
CA ILE A 884 -8.90 12.13 41.79
C ILE A 884 -8.59 11.49 43.16
N GLY A 885 -7.88 12.22 44.01
CA GLY A 885 -7.39 11.75 45.31
C GLY A 885 -6.24 10.75 45.19
N THR A 886 -5.59 10.43 46.31
CA THR A 886 -4.44 9.50 46.32
C THR A 886 -4.82 8.13 45.73
N LYS A 887 -4.13 7.72 44.65
CA LYS A 887 -4.41 6.47 43.90
C LYS A 887 -5.85 6.36 43.36
N GLY A 888 -6.53 7.48 43.11
CA GLY A 888 -7.91 7.47 42.61
C GLY A 888 -8.95 7.14 43.68
N LYS A 889 -8.61 7.23 44.98
CA LYS A 889 -9.53 6.87 46.07
C LYS A 889 -10.78 7.75 46.10
N ASN A 890 -10.65 9.05 45.86
CA ASN A 890 -11.76 9.99 45.97
C ASN A 890 -12.75 9.78 44.81
N ILE A 891 -12.27 9.81 43.57
CA ILE A 891 -13.11 9.56 42.39
C ILE A 891 -13.82 8.19 42.46
N ARG A 892 -13.15 7.13 42.94
CA ARG A 892 -13.78 5.82 43.14
C ARG A 892 -14.89 5.86 44.20
N SER A 893 -14.64 6.51 45.34
CA SER A 893 -15.65 6.69 46.41
C SER A 893 -16.89 7.41 45.89
N VAL A 894 -16.71 8.48 45.10
CA VAL A 894 -17.83 9.20 44.49
C VAL A 894 -18.56 8.30 43.50
N CYS A 895 -17.86 7.59 42.61
CA CYS A 895 -18.48 6.67 41.64
C CYS A 895 -19.29 5.56 42.34
N GLU A 896 -18.74 4.93 43.39
CA GLU A 896 -19.40 3.87 44.16
C GLU A 896 -20.67 4.38 44.89
N ARG A 897 -20.64 5.60 45.45
CA ARG A 897 -21.77 6.18 46.19
C ARG A 897 -22.88 6.72 45.31
N SER A 898 -22.53 7.21 44.12
CA SER A 898 -23.47 7.83 43.17
C SER A 898 -23.99 6.87 42.11
N ASN A 899 -23.41 5.66 42.00
CA ASN A 899 -23.66 4.73 40.89
C ASN A 899 -23.39 5.37 39.51
N ALA A 900 -22.53 6.39 39.47
CA ALA A 900 -22.12 7.08 38.26
C ALA A 900 -20.66 6.75 37.90
N LYS A 901 -20.30 6.83 36.63
CA LYS A 901 -18.91 6.86 36.20
C LYS A 901 -18.48 8.30 36.03
N ILE A 902 -17.31 8.65 36.58
CA ILE A 902 -16.75 10.00 36.46
C ILE A 902 -15.43 9.92 35.71
N GLU A 903 -15.28 10.79 34.72
CA GLU A 903 -14.05 11.01 33.97
C GLU A 903 -13.59 12.45 34.16
N ILE A 904 -12.30 12.66 34.35
CA ILE A 904 -11.70 13.97 34.55
C ILE A 904 -10.61 14.14 33.49
N GLY A 905 -10.80 15.12 32.61
CA GLY A 905 -9.82 15.51 31.61
C GLY A 905 -8.70 16.36 32.20
N ASP A 906 -7.54 16.36 31.52
CA ASP A 906 -6.36 17.15 31.90
C ASP A 906 -6.61 18.67 31.79
N ASP A 907 -7.66 19.06 31.07
CA ASP A 907 -8.14 20.43 30.92
C ASP A 907 -9.01 20.91 32.09
N GLY A 908 -9.39 20.01 33.00
CA GLY A 908 -10.32 20.27 34.11
C GLY A 908 -11.79 19.95 33.78
N LYS A 909 -12.10 19.41 32.60
CA LYS A 909 -13.46 18.98 32.26
C LYS A 909 -13.79 17.67 32.99
N VAL A 910 -14.85 17.69 33.80
CA VAL A 910 -15.40 16.51 34.48
C VAL A 910 -16.65 16.07 33.75
N SER A 911 -16.68 14.80 33.30
CA SER A 911 -17.85 14.18 32.67
C SER A 911 -18.40 13.08 33.57
N VAL A 912 -19.66 13.21 33.98
CA VAL A 912 -20.38 12.28 34.83
C VAL A 912 -21.39 11.51 33.99
N PHE A 913 -21.26 10.19 33.96
CA PHE A 913 -22.14 9.28 33.25
C PHE A 913 -23.00 8.51 34.26
N ALA A 914 -24.32 8.66 34.22
CA ALA A 914 -25.24 7.95 35.11
C ALA A 914 -26.51 7.52 34.38
N ILE A 915 -27.23 6.51 34.88
CA ILE A 915 -28.48 6.05 34.23
C ILE A 915 -29.58 7.10 34.43
N SER A 916 -29.63 7.72 35.60
CA SER A 916 -30.59 8.80 35.90
C SER A 916 -29.92 10.17 36.06
N SER A 917 -30.63 11.24 35.68
CA SER A 917 -30.16 12.61 35.95
C SER A 917 -29.93 12.85 37.44
N THR A 918 -30.76 12.27 38.31
CA THR A 918 -30.59 12.38 39.77
C THR A 918 -29.28 11.80 40.28
N GLU A 919 -28.85 10.65 39.75
CA GLU A 919 -27.54 10.05 40.08
C GLU A 919 -26.38 10.90 39.54
N ALA A 920 -26.52 11.45 38.34
CA ALA A 920 -25.52 12.35 37.73
C ALA A 920 -25.36 13.65 38.54
N GLU A 921 -26.45 14.30 38.92
CA GLU A 921 -26.44 15.48 39.81
C GLU A 921 -25.83 15.16 41.18
N ALA A 922 -26.17 14.00 41.75
CA ALA A 922 -25.60 13.56 43.03
C ALA A 922 -24.08 13.36 42.94
N ALA A 923 -23.59 12.71 41.88
CA ALA A 923 -22.17 12.55 41.61
C ALA A 923 -21.47 13.91 41.45
N LYS A 924 -22.05 14.82 40.67
CA LYS A 924 -21.55 16.19 40.48
C LYS A 924 -21.37 16.90 41.81
N ASN A 925 -22.41 16.91 42.64
CA ASN A 925 -22.38 17.59 43.94
C ASN A 925 -21.34 16.96 44.88
N MET A 926 -21.32 15.63 45.00
CA MET A 926 -20.29 14.93 45.80
C MET A 926 -18.86 15.24 45.32
N MET A 927 -18.68 15.38 44.00
CA MET A 927 -17.40 15.71 43.41
C MET A 927 -16.97 17.13 43.76
N ILE A 928 -17.86 18.12 43.59
CA ILE A 928 -17.63 19.52 43.95
C ILE A 928 -17.35 19.64 45.46
N ASP A 929 -18.15 18.99 46.30
CA ASP A 929 -17.97 19.00 47.76
C ASP A 929 -16.60 18.43 48.19
N SER A 930 -16.09 17.43 47.46
CA SER A 930 -14.80 16.80 47.75
C SER A 930 -13.59 17.71 47.50
N ILE A 931 -13.70 18.60 46.50
CA ILE A 931 -12.64 19.55 46.10
C ILE A 931 -12.84 20.94 46.69
N THR A 932 -14.01 21.23 47.24
CA THR A 932 -14.28 22.50 47.90
C THR A 932 -13.34 22.62 49.11
N GLU A 933 -12.58 23.71 49.14
CA GLU A 933 -11.65 23.97 50.23
C GLU A 933 -12.42 24.29 51.50
N LEU A 934 -11.92 23.78 52.62
CA LEU A 934 -12.48 24.08 53.93
C LEU A 934 -11.87 25.39 54.41
N GLU A 935 -12.68 26.44 54.54
CA GLU A 935 -12.23 27.73 55.07
C GLU A 935 -12.46 27.79 56.58
N GLN A 936 -11.52 28.41 57.31
CA GLN A 936 -11.70 28.73 58.72
C GLN A 936 -12.94 29.63 58.89
N GLY A 937 -13.83 29.27 59.82
CA GLY A 937 -15.12 29.94 60.01
C GLY A 937 -16.30 29.27 59.30
N SER A 938 -16.08 28.24 58.48
CA SER A 938 -17.18 27.47 57.86
C SER A 938 -17.87 26.55 58.88
N ILE A 939 -19.20 26.49 58.84
CA ILE A 939 -20.00 25.54 59.63
C ILE A 939 -20.34 24.35 58.73
N ILE A 940 -20.01 23.14 59.19
CA ILE A 940 -20.17 21.90 58.42
C ILE A 940 -20.78 20.79 59.27
N ASP A 941 -21.48 19.85 58.62
CA ASP A 941 -21.97 18.65 59.31
C ASP A 941 -20.82 17.67 59.53
N ALA A 942 -20.74 17.14 60.75
CA ALA A 942 -19.70 16.24 61.21
C ALA A 942 -20.30 15.03 61.92
N LYS A 943 -19.71 13.86 61.69
CA LYS A 943 -20.10 12.58 62.30
C LYS A 943 -19.04 12.06 63.24
N VAL A 944 -19.41 11.60 64.43
CA VAL A 944 -18.48 10.99 65.39
C VAL A 944 -18.00 9.62 64.91
N VAL A 945 -16.71 9.50 64.58
CA VAL A 945 -16.08 8.23 64.17
C VAL A 945 -15.54 7.50 65.39
N LYS A 946 -14.85 8.23 66.27
CA LYS A 946 -14.16 7.66 67.43
C LYS A 946 -14.05 8.70 68.53
N ILE A 947 -14.31 8.27 69.76
CA ILE A 947 -14.11 9.09 70.96
C ILE A 947 -12.87 8.56 71.68
N GLU A 948 -11.91 9.44 71.95
CA GLU A 948 -10.77 9.20 72.83
C GLU A 948 -10.89 10.11 74.07
N LYS A 949 -10.01 9.94 75.07
CA LYS A 949 -10.15 10.61 76.39
C LYS A 949 -10.34 12.13 76.32
N SER A 950 -9.68 12.83 75.39
CA SER A 950 -9.77 14.31 75.28
C SER A 950 -10.04 14.81 73.86
N ILE A 951 -10.16 13.91 72.88
CA ILE A 951 -10.30 14.23 71.46
C ILE A 951 -11.38 13.34 70.84
N VAL A 952 -12.25 13.96 70.05
CA VAL A 952 -13.22 13.30 69.17
C VAL A 952 -12.69 13.34 67.74
N GLU A 953 -12.54 12.17 67.12
CA GLU A 953 -12.35 12.07 65.68
C GLU A 953 -13.70 12.16 64.98
N LEU A 954 -13.80 13.13 64.08
CA LEU A 954 -14.98 13.43 63.30
C LEU A 954 -14.73 13.10 61.83
N GLU A 955 -15.75 12.65 61.13
CA GLU A 955 -15.78 12.52 59.67
C GLU A 955 -16.73 13.59 59.10
N LEU A 956 -16.20 14.39 58.18
CA LEU A 956 -16.94 15.45 57.49
C LEU A 956 -17.66 14.89 56.27
N LEU A 957 -18.66 15.60 55.75
CA LEU A 957 -19.42 15.19 54.54
C LEU A 957 -18.54 14.86 53.33
N ASN A 958 -17.40 15.54 53.19
CA ASN A 958 -16.41 15.31 52.12
C ASN A 958 -15.42 14.15 52.42
N GLY A 959 -15.65 13.36 53.48
CA GLY A 959 -14.84 12.21 53.87
C GLY A 959 -13.49 12.57 54.52
N ARG A 960 -13.21 13.87 54.76
CA ARG A 960 -12.02 14.30 55.51
C ARG A 960 -12.24 14.05 57.00
N LYS A 961 -11.16 13.72 57.70
CA LYS A 961 -11.17 13.59 59.15
C LYS A 961 -10.89 14.94 59.80
N GLY A 962 -11.67 15.27 60.81
CA GLY A 962 -11.46 16.42 61.68
C GLY A 962 -11.29 15.98 63.13
N LYS A 963 -10.76 16.88 63.96
CA LYS A 963 -10.62 16.64 65.40
C LYS A 963 -11.33 17.73 66.18
N MET A 964 -12.00 17.33 67.25
CA MET A 964 -12.61 18.24 68.22
C MET A 964 -12.07 17.91 69.61
N HIS A 965 -11.53 18.91 70.30
CA HIS A 965 -11.07 18.75 71.68
C HIS A 965 -12.27 18.78 72.65
N ILE A 966 -12.17 18.13 73.81
CA ILE A 966 -13.23 18.10 74.83
C ILE A 966 -13.78 19.49 75.19
N SER A 967 -12.91 20.51 75.19
CA SER A 967 -13.28 21.90 75.47
C SER A 967 -14.17 22.55 74.41
N GLU A 968 -14.30 21.94 73.24
CA GLU A 968 -15.08 22.45 72.10
C GLU A 968 -16.40 21.69 71.89
N VAL A 969 -16.74 20.74 72.77
CA VAL A 969 -17.94 19.88 72.70
C VAL A 969 -19.22 20.61 73.15
N ALA A 970 -19.13 21.35 74.26
CA ALA A 970 -20.27 22.03 74.89
C ALA A 970 -19.83 23.30 75.65
N ASN A 971 -20.79 24.17 76.01
CA ASN A 971 -20.56 25.41 76.76
C ASN A 971 -20.49 25.22 78.30
N GLN A 972 -20.52 23.97 78.77
CA GLN A 972 -20.42 23.60 80.18
C GLN A 972 -19.20 22.70 80.40
N HIS A 973 -18.75 22.55 81.65
CA HIS A 973 -17.69 21.59 81.96
C HIS A 973 -18.18 20.15 81.68
N VAL A 974 -17.38 19.38 80.95
CA VAL A 974 -17.69 18.01 80.53
C VAL A 974 -16.67 17.08 81.18
N GLU A 975 -17.12 16.18 82.07
CA GLU A 975 -16.24 15.20 82.73
C GLU A 975 -15.82 14.08 81.76
N SER A 976 -16.76 13.55 80.97
CA SER A 976 -16.47 12.65 79.84
C SER A 976 -17.22 13.08 78.58
N ILE A 977 -16.56 12.98 77.42
CA ILE A 977 -17.17 13.25 76.11
C ILE A 977 -18.37 12.32 75.87
N GLU A 978 -18.30 11.10 76.40
CA GLU A 978 -19.30 10.04 76.25
C GLU A 978 -20.66 10.39 76.88
N ASP A 979 -20.68 11.38 77.78
CA ASP A 979 -21.91 11.87 78.41
C ASP A 979 -22.75 12.73 77.46
N ILE A 980 -22.13 13.26 76.39
CA ILE A 980 -22.75 14.23 75.47
C ILE A 980 -22.82 13.68 74.04
N LEU A 981 -21.80 12.93 73.60
CA LEU A 981 -21.70 12.42 72.25
C LEU A 981 -21.49 10.91 72.28
N LYS A 982 -22.20 10.21 71.40
CA LYS A 982 -22.02 8.78 71.13
C LYS A 982 -21.35 8.59 69.77
N GLN A 983 -20.67 7.46 69.63
CA GLN A 983 -20.13 7.07 68.33
C GLN A 983 -21.27 6.94 67.31
N GLY A 984 -21.13 7.61 66.16
CA GLY A 984 -22.15 7.67 65.13
C GLY A 984 -23.02 8.93 65.13
N ASP A 985 -22.99 9.75 66.18
CA ASP A 985 -23.78 10.99 66.26
C ASP A 985 -23.37 12.00 65.18
N THR A 986 -24.36 12.73 64.63
CA THR A 986 -24.18 13.76 63.59
C THR A 986 -24.64 15.12 64.09
N PHE A 987 -23.82 16.16 63.91
CA PHE A 987 -24.12 17.53 64.35
C PHE A 987 -23.39 18.59 63.51
N LYS A 988 -23.77 19.86 63.62
CA LYS A 988 -23.10 20.98 62.95
C LYS A 988 -21.91 21.48 63.77
N ALA A 989 -20.78 21.70 63.13
CA ALA A 989 -19.55 22.12 63.79
C ALA A 989 -18.80 23.19 62.98
N LEU A 990 -18.26 24.19 63.68
CA LEU A 990 -17.47 25.27 63.12
C LEU A 990 -16.01 24.86 62.96
N ILE A 991 -15.39 25.14 61.82
CA ILE A 991 -13.95 25.01 61.64
C ILE A 991 -13.25 26.19 62.31
N ILE A 992 -12.57 25.92 63.42
CA ILE A 992 -11.94 26.97 64.23
C ILE A 992 -10.49 27.23 63.82
N ASP A 993 -9.76 26.22 63.33
CA ASP A 993 -8.34 26.31 62.99
C ASP A 993 -7.89 25.03 62.23
N PHE A 994 -6.65 24.99 61.74
CA PHE A 994 -6.03 23.81 61.12
C PHE A 994 -4.76 23.37 61.85
N GLU A 995 -4.59 22.08 62.12
CA GLU A 995 -3.34 21.54 62.69
C GLU A 995 -2.19 21.55 61.67
N LYS A 996 -0.94 21.47 62.17
CA LYS A 996 0.25 21.22 61.34
C LYS A 996 0.08 19.89 60.59
N GLY A 997 -0.29 19.97 59.32
CA GLY A 997 -0.67 18.81 58.49
C GLY A 997 -2.04 18.92 57.81
N GLY A 998 -2.80 20.01 58.05
CA GLY A 998 -4.04 20.31 57.34
C GLY A 998 -5.30 19.63 57.90
N CYS A 999 -5.23 19.02 59.09
CA CYS A 999 -6.40 18.44 59.76
C CYS A 999 -7.23 19.58 60.40
N PRO A 1000 -8.53 19.75 60.04
CA PRO A 1000 -9.37 20.78 60.63
C PRO A 1000 -9.65 20.50 62.10
N LYS A 1001 -9.54 21.54 62.92
CA LYS A 1001 -10.05 21.58 64.29
C LYS A 1001 -11.47 22.11 64.27
N LEU A 1002 -12.37 21.39 64.92
CA LEU A 1002 -13.79 21.70 64.93
C LEU A 1002 -14.29 22.08 66.31
N SER A 1003 -15.38 22.85 66.32
CA SER A 1003 -16.09 23.25 67.52
C SER A 1003 -17.60 23.08 67.35
N ARG A 1004 -18.19 22.22 68.18
CA ARG A 1004 -19.65 22.06 68.28
C ARG A 1004 -20.25 23.15 69.15
N ARG A 1005 -19.54 23.59 70.19
CA ARG A 1005 -20.03 24.59 71.15
C ARG A 1005 -20.26 25.98 70.54
N ARG A 1006 -19.56 26.29 69.44
CA ARG A 1006 -19.63 27.57 68.72
C ARG A 1006 -20.69 27.59 67.61
N VAL A 1007 -21.56 26.58 67.60
CA VAL A 1007 -22.65 26.46 66.62
C VAL A 1007 -23.93 26.17 67.38
N ASP A 1008 -24.94 26.98 67.12
CA ASP A 1008 -26.29 26.68 67.58
C ASP A 1008 -26.80 25.46 66.79
N GLN A 1009 -27.16 24.39 67.52
CA GLN A 1009 -27.54 23.12 66.88
C GLN A 1009 -28.99 23.12 66.36
N GLU A 1010 -29.81 24.10 66.75
CA GLU A 1010 -31.18 24.27 66.26
C GLU A 1010 -31.22 25.17 65.01
N THR A 1011 -30.45 26.26 64.99
CA THR A 1011 -30.44 27.21 63.87
C THR A 1011 -29.31 26.98 62.86
N GLY A 1012 -28.22 26.31 63.28
CA GLY A 1012 -27.04 26.08 62.45
C GLY A 1012 -26.14 27.31 62.27
N GLU A 1013 -26.41 28.40 62.99
CA GLU A 1013 -25.65 29.64 62.92
C GLU A 1013 -24.46 29.68 63.90
N PHE A 1014 -23.51 30.58 63.65
CA PHE A 1014 -22.39 30.82 64.55
C PHE A 1014 -22.89 31.35 65.89
N PHE A 1015 -22.50 30.67 66.97
CA PHE A 1015 -22.92 31.00 68.32
C PHE A 1015 -21.69 31.29 69.19
N GLU A 1016 -21.50 32.55 69.58
CA GLU A 1016 -20.43 32.94 70.51
C GLU A 1016 -20.96 32.92 71.95
N GLY A 1017 -21.01 31.73 72.55
CA GLY A 1017 -21.37 31.57 73.96
C GLY A 1017 -20.28 32.11 74.89
N LYS A 1018 -20.67 32.78 76.00
CA LYS A 1018 -19.75 33.27 77.04
C LYS A 1018 -18.90 32.13 77.63
N LEU A 1019 -17.59 32.35 77.73
CA LEU A 1019 -16.60 31.39 78.26
C LEU A 1019 -16.87 31.07 79.75
N TYR A 1020 -16.80 29.78 80.12
CA TYR A 1020 -16.99 29.31 81.51
C TYR A 1020 -15.80 29.60 82.46
N ASN A 1021 -14.70 30.21 81.99
CA ASN A 1021 -13.45 30.32 82.76
C ASN A 1021 -12.88 31.75 82.89
N GLU A 1022 -13.67 32.73 83.33
CA GLU A 1022 -13.15 34.07 83.67
C GLU A 1022 -13.15 34.45 85.16
N GLU A 1023 -13.68 33.61 86.06
CA GLU A 1023 -13.65 33.93 87.50
C GLU A 1023 -12.72 33.00 88.29
N ARG A 1024 -11.40 33.26 88.25
CA ARG A 1024 -10.45 32.89 89.33
C ARG A 1024 -9.06 33.48 89.09
N ARG A 1025 -8.93 34.80 89.20
CA ARG A 1025 -7.68 35.46 89.56
C ARG A 1025 -7.99 36.66 90.44
N ASP A 1026 -7.85 36.48 91.75
CA ASP A 1026 -7.52 37.59 92.65
C ASP A 1026 -6.90 37.10 93.98
N GLY A 1027 -5.67 37.57 94.22
CA GLY A 1027 -4.97 37.78 95.50
C GLY A 1027 -4.37 36.58 96.24
N LEU A 1028 -3.21 36.63 96.91
CA LEU A 1028 -2.27 37.71 97.24
C LEU A 1028 -0.97 37.10 97.86
N ASN A 1029 0.16 37.76 97.61
CA ASN A 1029 1.33 38.00 98.48
C ASN A 1029 2.42 36.95 98.79
N ASN A 1030 3.63 37.27 98.28
CA ASN A 1030 4.91 37.51 98.99
C ASN A 1030 5.41 36.50 100.04
N ARG A 1031 6.59 35.90 99.77
CA ARG A 1031 7.86 36.24 100.44
C ARG A 1031 9.07 35.47 99.88
N ASP A 1032 10.21 36.12 100.05
CA ASP A 1032 11.56 35.87 99.53
C ASP A 1032 12.23 34.53 99.91
N ASN A 1033 13.37 34.31 99.22
CA ASN A 1033 14.70 33.97 99.77
C ASN A 1033 15.23 32.51 99.65
N TYR A 1034 16.16 32.24 98.71
CA TYR A 1034 17.61 31.92 98.93
C TYR A 1034 18.30 31.21 97.72
N TYR A 1035 19.33 31.89 97.18
CA TYR A 1035 20.68 31.42 96.77
C TYR A 1035 20.96 30.42 95.61
N ASN A 1036 21.58 31.03 94.57
CA ASN A 1036 22.94 30.82 94.02
C ASN A 1036 23.33 29.78 92.93
N ASN A 1037 23.96 30.37 91.89
CA ASN A 1037 25.13 29.94 91.07
C ASN A 1037 24.95 28.78 90.07
N SER A 1038 25.49 28.79 88.84
CA SER A 1038 26.61 29.55 88.24
C SER A 1038 26.73 29.32 86.72
N PHE A 1039 27.10 30.39 85.99
CA PHE A 1039 28.05 30.51 84.86
C PHE A 1039 27.95 29.69 83.53
N ASN A 1040 27.64 30.43 82.45
CA ASN A 1040 28.47 30.76 81.26
C ASN A 1040 29.27 29.67 80.50
N LYS A 1041 29.02 29.52 79.17
CA LYS A 1041 29.86 30.06 78.05
C LYS A 1041 29.44 29.50 76.66
N LYS A 1042 29.30 30.39 75.67
CA LYS A 1042 29.58 30.18 74.22
C LYS A 1042 31.12 30.33 73.97
N PRO A 1043 31.76 30.22 72.77
CA PRO A 1043 31.25 30.29 71.38
C PRO A 1043 32.01 29.50 70.25
N GLU A 1044 31.51 29.68 69.01
CA GLU A 1044 32.21 29.86 67.69
C GLU A 1044 32.85 28.73 66.82
N ASP A 1045 32.43 28.78 65.54
CA ASP A 1045 33.10 28.64 64.23
C ASP A 1045 33.92 27.40 63.79
N ASN A 1046 33.51 26.78 62.66
CA ASN A 1046 34.17 26.94 61.34
C ASN A 1046 33.60 26.07 60.18
N TYR A 1047 33.87 26.59 58.96
CA TYR A 1047 33.55 26.18 57.59
C TYR A 1047 33.88 24.73 57.16
N HIS A 1048 33.07 24.12 56.25
CA HIS A 1048 33.42 23.87 54.82
C HIS A 1048 32.48 22.89 54.06
N SER A 1049 31.96 23.38 52.93
CA SER A 1049 31.77 22.77 51.58
C SER A 1049 31.54 21.26 51.33
N ASN A 1050 30.63 21.03 50.36
CA ASN A 1050 30.59 20.00 49.29
C ASN A 1050 29.53 18.87 49.37
N ARG A 1051 28.52 18.98 48.48
CA ARG A 1051 27.88 17.87 47.73
C ARG A 1051 28.97 17.10 46.92
N PRO A 1052 28.79 15.83 46.45
CA PRO A 1052 27.56 15.31 45.82
C PRO A 1052 27.26 13.78 45.92
N THR A 1053 26.07 13.42 45.39
CA THR A 1053 25.64 12.19 44.66
C THR A 1053 25.94 10.75 45.14
N ARG A 1054 24.83 9.97 45.28
CA ARG A 1054 24.55 8.51 45.07
C ARG A 1054 25.72 7.55 44.74
N PRO A 1055 25.71 6.29 45.24
CA PRO A 1055 25.10 5.18 44.44
C PRO A 1055 24.52 3.94 45.18
N ARG A 1056 23.63 3.24 44.43
CA ARG A 1056 23.32 1.80 44.22
C ARG A 1056 23.44 0.69 45.31
N SER A 1057 22.44 -0.22 45.18
CA SER A 1057 22.43 -1.72 45.30
C SER A 1057 22.69 -2.35 46.68
N GLY A 1058 22.09 -3.46 47.10
CA GLY A 1058 21.17 -4.43 46.50
C GLY A 1058 20.87 -5.57 47.50
N PHE A 1059 19.86 -6.39 47.17
CA PHE A 1059 19.57 -7.78 47.60
C PHE A 1059 19.69 -8.25 49.06
N SER A 1060 18.57 -8.81 49.57
CA SER A 1060 18.39 -10.14 50.21
C SER A 1060 17.11 -10.11 51.07
N ASN A 1061 16.36 -11.18 51.37
CA ASN A 1061 16.05 -12.49 50.77
C ASN A 1061 14.93 -13.14 51.65
N ARG A 1062 14.18 -14.11 51.08
CA ARG A 1062 13.33 -15.15 51.72
C ARG A 1062 11.93 -14.78 52.26
N SER A 1063 10.89 -15.44 51.73
CA SER A 1063 10.43 -16.79 52.18
C SER A 1063 9.29 -17.34 51.31
N ARG A 1064 9.31 -18.66 51.06
CA ARG A 1064 8.33 -19.48 50.31
C ARG A 1064 7.12 -19.88 51.17
N PRO A 1065 6.04 -20.43 50.56
CA PRO A 1065 5.77 -21.86 50.76
C PRO A 1065 5.54 -22.66 49.45
N LYS A 1066 5.68 -24.00 49.56
CA LYS A 1066 5.43 -25.05 48.55
C LYS A 1066 4.02 -25.63 48.72
N PHE A 1067 3.43 -26.16 47.62
CA PHE A 1067 2.64 -27.40 47.43
C PHE A 1067 2.01 -27.27 46.02
N GLY A 1068 1.87 -28.26 45.13
CA GLY A 1068 2.19 -29.69 45.06
C GLY A 1068 1.93 -30.16 43.61
N ASN A 1069 2.52 -31.29 43.22
CA ASN A 1069 2.31 -31.94 41.91
C ASN A 1069 0.89 -32.48 41.77
N ASN A 1070 0.36 -32.49 40.54
CA ASN A 1070 -0.49 -33.56 40.04
C ASN A 1070 -0.36 -33.66 38.52
N ASP A 1071 0.01 -34.86 38.06
CA ASP A 1071 -0.18 -35.35 36.71
C ASP A 1071 -1.68 -35.48 36.41
N SER A 1072 -2.13 -35.06 35.23
CA SER A 1072 -3.15 -35.78 34.47
C SER A 1072 -3.24 -35.28 33.03
N SER A 1073 -3.33 -36.26 32.14
CA SER A 1073 -3.58 -36.24 30.71
C SER A 1073 -4.98 -35.76 30.33
N SER A 1074 -5.08 -35.00 29.24
CA SER A 1074 -6.15 -34.94 28.20
C SER A 1074 -5.92 -33.63 27.42
N GLY A 1075 -5.98 -33.52 26.10
CA GLY A 1075 -6.86 -34.15 25.13
C GLY A 1075 -7.85 -33.08 24.62
N PHE A 1076 -7.61 -32.58 23.40
CA PHE A 1076 -8.53 -31.82 22.52
C PHE A 1076 -9.21 -30.53 23.05
N TYR A 1077 -8.89 -29.37 22.46
CA TYR A 1077 -9.62 -28.74 21.34
C TYR A 1077 -8.82 -27.53 20.81
#